data_AF-A0AAV1ZCP4-F1
#
_entry.id   AF-A0AAV1ZCP4-F1
#
_cell.length_a   1.000
_cell.length_b   1.000
_cell.length_c   1.000
_cell.angle_alpha   90.00
_cell.angle_beta   90.00
_cell.angle_gamma   90.00
#
_symmetry.space_group_name_H-M   'P 1'
#
loop_
_entity.id
_entity.type
_entity.pdbx_description
1 polymer ?
#
loop_
_entity_poly.entity_id
_entity_poly.type
_entity_poly.pdbx_seq_one_letter_code
_entity_poly.pdbx_strand_id
1 'polypeptide(L)'
;ALHYRNRCSSSLRTIREYEYISEVPSSSCITMVVRTSLVLFAFLLSCVVYSLGQVDKPTIPDVFQVEVQGIFRDENAEMEGSLYYDKANNRAVVSFTYQGDTTKKIYRFNDNEVIAIAGTQCTVDKIDDNPVNSFFSFTVNENGTKILAEPEKVFFFTNSTLDKGQVFVFPAYIYKGYIDIPQYRVTGCEIIHIFTRPEEKMAECESDTCQPTIATISVKCKKDDSEIDHTYNFFRFRSRIDNTNVFLPPSGVFCKVTNKNEFPGLPIYFSFSYDLIDEQEGTGDNPGVFSVHKKVWYDSRLSLIRMDEYDDEGILIASRIFDFYGGVAYTSIASLSTCKMGAFDSKEVSLTEMTRLPKVFFEGKEVLKQAVYVGTRHIHAMDYEVWSLDSYDEKNEAKVVQDFYFTKNAQTPTGSGKLKISHVEVYKYQENSETKKYELALFTYLSINSFIAKLRWEAFDISPCFSSQQKKGFRLKVEGPPTVKDSKTYQSVLTRLYLNLAIATNVSVIRLSELACVYDGVKIVEFTGWILDKHTETGSESGQNEPDMHTAYRMIEDAAKAGKLSLKIKKDGQYVEYKITAIEKIEHPESIMKNSFSGATVAGTALGLFVVGIIMGVTGYYVFLRKRKTPVDLTMHLTTMKG
;
A
#
# COMPACT_ATOMS: atom_id res chain seq x y z
N ALA A 1 -30.17 18.75 20.56
CA ALA A 1 -28.82 19.22 20.87
C ALA A 1 -28.20 19.67 19.55
N LEU A 2 -28.04 20.98 19.28
CA LEU A 2 -27.00 21.87 19.81
C LEU A 2 -25.59 21.38 19.40
N HIS A 3 -24.77 22.11 18.64
CA HIS A 3 -24.83 23.52 18.23
C HIS A 3 -24.14 23.75 16.86
N TYR A 4 -24.71 24.60 16.02
CA TYR A 4 -23.97 25.46 15.07
C TYR A 4 -24.56 26.88 15.17
N ARG A 5 -23.74 27.93 15.03
CA ARG A 5 -24.12 29.30 15.41
C ARG A 5 -23.80 30.29 14.28
N ASN A 6 -24.85 30.84 13.68
CA ASN A 6 -24.76 31.91 12.68
C ASN A 6 -24.31 33.24 13.30
N ARG A 7 -23.65 34.09 12.48
CA ARG A 7 -23.73 35.56 12.60
C ARG A 7 -23.73 36.20 11.21
N CYS A 8 -24.79 36.98 10.93
CA CYS A 8 -24.83 37.99 9.88
C CYS A 8 -25.01 39.37 10.52
N SER A 9 -24.41 40.40 9.92
CA SER A 9 -24.73 41.83 10.05
C SER A 9 -23.98 42.51 8.91
N SER A 10 -24.57 42.96 7.79
CA SER A 10 -25.59 44.00 7.62
C SER A 10 -25.24 45.36 8.25
N SER A 11 -25.03 46.37 7.40
CA SER A 11 -25.27 47.79 7.64
C SER A 11 -25.22 48.54 6.30
N LEU A 12 -26.29 49.28 5.96
CA LEU A 12 -26.43 50.05 4.72
C LEU A 12 -27.37 51.23 4.97
N ARG A 13 -26.82 52.46 5.03
CA ARG A 13 -27.50 53.77 5.24
C ARG A 13 -26.51 54.90 4.88
N THR A 14 -26.86 56.11 4.43
CA THR A 14 -28.10 56.73 3.90
C THR A 14 -27.71 58.05 3.17
N ILE A 15 -28.56 58.55 2.27
CA ILE A 15 -28.41 59.79 1.46
C ILE A 15 -28.80 61.07 2.25
N ARG A 16 -28.16 62.22 1.94
CA ARG A 16 -28.68 63.62 1.94
C ARG A 16 -27.63 64.52 1.26
N GLU A 17 -27.88 65.21 0.15
CA GLU A 17 -28.72 66.41 -0.09
C GLU A 17 -28.17 67.72 0.52
N TYR A 18 -27.90 68.68 -0.37
CA TYR A 18 -27.93 70.13 -0.11
C TYR A 18 -28.23 70.90 -1.42
N GLU A 19 -29.14 71.87 -1.34
CA GLU A 19 -29.54 72.80 -2.42
C GLU A 19 -29.01 74.23 -2.08
N TYR A 20 -29.24 75.34 -2.80
CA TYR A 20 -30.12 75.71 -3.94
C TYR A 20 -29.51 76.98 -4.62
N ILE A 21 -30.13 77.49 -5.69
CA ILE A 21 -30.07 78.90 -6.20
C ILE A 21 -28.81 79.30 -7.02
N SER A 22 -28.88 80.04 -8.15
CA SER A 22 -29.94 80.25 -9.17
C SER A 22 -29.37 80.99 -10.40
N GLU A 23 -30.20 81.14 -11.44
CA GLU A 23 -30.17 82.17 -12.50
C GLU A 23 -29.24 82.06 -13.73
N VAL A 24 -29.84 82.53 -14.83
CA VAL A 24 -29.44 82.58 -16.24
C VAL A 24 -29.99 83.94 -16.69
N PRO A 25 -29.26 84.84 -17.41
CA PRO A 25 -29.13 84.62 -18.86
C PRO A 25 -27.95 85.27 -19.63
N SER A 26 -27.89 84.85 -20.90
CA SER A 26 -27.57 85.65 -22.10
C SER A 26 -26.15 85.65 -22.70
N SER A 27 -26.07 84.98 -23.85
CA SER A 27 -25.43 85.42 -25.11
C SER A 27 -23.91 85.51 -25.27
N SER A 28 -23.48 85.13 -26.48
CA SER A 28 -22.28 85.63 -27.19
C SER A 28 -20.90 85.13 -26.74
N CYS A 29 -20.44 84.01 -27.34
CA CYS A 29 -19.22 83.98 -28.19
C CYS A 29 -18.85 82.55 -28.65
N ILE A 30 -19.39 82.12 -29.79
CA ILE A 30 -18.87 80.96 -30.52
C ILE A 30 -17.75 81.46 -31.44
N THR A 31 -16.48 81.17 -31.13
CA THR A 31 -15.35 80.82 -32.06
C THR A 31 -13.96 80.95 -31.41
N MET A 32 -13.55 80.03 -30.52
CA MET A 32 -12.08 79.78 -30.33
C MET A 32 -11.64 78.48 -29.63
N VAL A 33 -12.44 77.40 -29.57
CA VAL A 33 -12.02 76.14 -28.91
C VAL A 33 -12.19 74.91 -29.81
N VAL A 34 -11.37 74.82 -30.87
CA VAL A 34 -11.28 73.62 -31.73
C VAL A 34 -9.83 73.14 -31.94
N ARG A 35 -8.81 73.92 -31.53
CA ARG A 35 -7.39 73.51 -31.66
C ARG A 35 -6.77 72.85 -30.43
N THR A 36 -7.34 73.02 -29.23
CA THR A 36 -6.80 72.41 -28.00
C THR A 36 -7.29 70.98 -27.75
N SER A 37 -8.54 70.63 -28.13
CA SER A 37 -9.06 69.26 -27.94
C SER A 37 -8.34 68.21 -28.78
N LEU A 38 -7.86 68.56 -29.97
CA LEU A 38 -7.16 67.62 -30.86
C LEU A 38 -5.76 67.27 -30.34
N VAL A 39 -5.09 68.23 -29.68
CA VAL A 39 -3.81 67.98 -28.98
C VAL A 39 -4.03 67.14 -27.72
N LEU A 40 -5.10 67.39 -26.95
CA LEU A 40 -5.41 66.58 -25.76
C LEU A 40 -5.80 65.14 -26.13
N PHE A 41 -6.58 64.95 -27.20
CA PHE A 41 -6.97 63.63 -27.69
C PHE A 41 -5.77 62.88 -28.30
N ALA A 42 -4.87 63.58 -29.00
CA ALA A 42 -3.61 63.01 -29.46
C ALA A 42 -2.65 62.67 -28.30
N PHE A 43 -2.60 63.48 -27.24
CA PHE A 43 -1.84 63.16 -26.03
C PHE A 43 -2.41 61.94 -25.32
N LEU A 44 -3.73 61.86 -25.14
CA LEU A 44 -4.40 60.71 -24.53
C LEU A 44 -4.23 59.43 -25.37
N LEU A 45 -4.36 59.49 -26.70
CA LEU A 45 -4.00 58.35 -27.56
C LEU A 45 -2.50 58.01 -27.48
N SER A 46 -1.60 59.00 -27.41
CA SER A 46 -0.16 58.73 -27.26
C SER A 46 0.15 58.06 -25.91
N CYS A 47 -0.53 58.43 -24.83
CA CYS A 47 -0.39 57.79 -23.52
C CYS A 47 -1.00 56.37 -23.50
N VAL A 48 -2.12 56.15 -24.19
CA VAL A 48 -2.71 54.80 -24.35
C VAL A 48 -1.83 53.89 -25.22
N VAL A 49 -1.16 54.43 -26.25
CA VAL A 49 -0.25 53.66 -27.12
C VAL A 49 1.13 53.45 -26.47
N TYR A 50 1.61 54.37 -25.62
CA TYR A 50 2.85 54.17 -24.84
C TYR A 50 2.67 53.32 -23.58
N SER A 51 1.43 53.02 -23.18
CA SER A 51 1.13 51.96 -22.20
C SER A 51 0.98 50.58 -22.86
N LEU A 52 1.80 50.29 -23.87
CA LEU A 52 2.21 48.90 -24.13
C LEU A 52 3.00 48.44 -22.91
N GLY A 53 2.26 47.88 -21.95
CA GLY A 53 2.77 47.52 -20.63
C GLY A 53 4.05 46.73 -20.74
N GLN A 54 4.99 47.02 -19.85
CA GLN A 54 6.20 46.23 -19.70
C GLN A 54 5.76 44.79 -19.39
N VAL A 55 5.87 43.90 -20.37
CA VAL A 55 5.58 42.48 -20.19
C VAL A 55 6.62 41.94 -19.22
N ASP A 56 6.19 41.65 -18.00
CA ASP A 56 7.04 41.05 -17.01
C ASP A 56 7.52 39.67 -17.49
N LYS A 57 8.78 39.37 -17.22
CA LYS A 57 9.40 38.11 -17.61
C LYS A 57 8.67 36.96 -16.90
N PRO A 58 8.17 35.94 -17.63
CA PRO A 58 7.55 34.76 -17.02
C PRO A 58 8.40 34.16 -15.91
N THR A 59 7.78 33.93 -14.76
CA THR A 59 8.37 33.19 -13.64
C THR A 59 7.95 31.73 -13.73
N ILE A 60 8.90 30.80 -13.62
CA ILE A 60 8.56 29.37 -13.62
C ILE A 60 8.36 28.93 -12.16
N PRO A 61 7.27 28.21 -11.83
CA PRO A 61 7.01 27.82 -10.44
C PRO A 61 8.07 26.86 -9.90
N ASP A 62 8.38 26.98 -8.61
CA ASP A 62 9.36 26.14 -7.89
C ASP A 62 8.95 24.65 -7.74
N VAL A 63 7.70 24.32 -8.11
CA VAL A 63 7.17 22.97 -8.21
C VAL A 63 6.37 22.83 -9.50
N PHE A 64 6.70 21.86 -10.35
CA PHE A 64 5.92 21.55 -11.55
C PHE A 64 6.14 20.12 -12.08
N GLN A 65 5.23 19.70 -12.95
CA GLN A 65 5.42 18.60 -13.90
C GLN A 65 5.09 19.06 -15.32
N VAL A 66 5.77 18.52 -16.33
CA VAL A 66 5.54 18.82 -17.74
C VAL A 66 5.93 17.63 -18.63
N GLU A 67 5.18 17.42 -19.71
CA GLU A 67 5.54 16.48 -20.78
C GLU A 67 6.32 17.22 -21.88
N VAL A 68 7.30 16.56 -22.48
CA VAL A 68 8.27 17.12 -23.41
C VAL A 68 8.42 16.21 -24.63
N GLN A 69 8.34 16.80 -25.82
CA GLN A 69 8.68 16.15 -27.09
C GLN A 69 9.89 16.86 -27.69
N GLY A 70 11.04 16.19 -27.72
CA GLY A 70 12.27 16.66 -28.38
C GLY A 70 12.34 16.18 -29.82
N ILE A 71 12.59 17.09 -30.75
CA ILE A 71 12.77 16.84 -32.18
C ILE A 71 14.20 17.27 -32.54
N PHE A 72 15.01 16.31 -32.98
CA PHE A 72 16.42 16.49 -33.34
C PHE A 72 16.53 16.40 -34.87
N ARG A 73 16.56 17.55 -35.55
CA ARG A 73 16.45 17.60 -37.02
C ARG A 73 17.71 17.16 -37.74
N ASP A 74 18.85 17.37 -37.09
CA ASP A 74 20.18 16.94 -37.50
C ASP A 74 20.38 15.42 -37.37
N GLU A 75 19.79 14.80 -36.35
CA GLU A 75 19.77 13.34 -36.18
C GLU A 75 18.61 12.64 -36.92
N ASN A 76 17.61 13.40 -37.39
CA ASN A 76 16.31 12.89 -37.83
C ASN A 76 15.67 11.96 -36.79
N ALA A 77 15.71 12.39 -35.52
CA ALA A 77 15.28 11.61 -34.36
C ALA A 77 14.27 12.37 -33.50
N GLU A 78 13.52 11.62 -32.69
CA GLU A 78 12.53 12.14 -31.75
C GLU A 78 12.70 11.49 -30.37
N MET A 79 12.37 12.25 -29.32
CA MET A 79 12.32 11.81 -27.94
C MET A 79 11.02 12.29 -27.30
N GLU A 80 10.35 11.40 -26.58
CA GLU A 80 9.25 11.78 -25.68
C GLU A 80 9.72 11.66 -24.23
N GLY A 81 9.20 12.48 -23.32
CA GLY A 81 9.54 12.38 -21.91
C GLY A 81 8.73 13.26 -20.99
N SER A 82 8.88 13.04 -19.69
CA SER A 82 8.30 13.85 -18.62
C SER A 82 9.39 14.39 -17.69
N LEU A 83 9.18 15.62 -17.21
CA LEU A 83 10.05 16.31 -16.28
C LEU A 83 9.26 16.75 -15.05
N TYR A 84 9.78 16.40 -13.88
CA TYR A 84 9.20 16.73 -12.57
C TYR A 84 10.24 17.47 -11.75
N TYR A 85 9.86 18.61 -11.19
CA TYR A 85 10.77 19.51 -10.49
C TYR A 85 10.12 19.93 -9.17
N ASP A 86 10.82 19.72 -8.06
CA ASP A 86 10.33 19.96 -6.71
C ASP A 86 11.48 20.51 -5.85
N LYS A 87 11.71 21.81 -5.97
CA LYS A 87 12.76 22.55 -5.26
C LYS A 87 12.52 22.58 -3.76
N ALA A 88 11.26 22.65 -3.33
CA ALA A 88 10.88 22.63 -1.92
C ALA A 88 11.37 21.35 -1.20
N ASN A 89 11.38 20.21 -1.89
CA ASN A 89 11.92 18.95 -1.38
C ASN A 89 13.33 18.62 -1.93
N ASN A 90 13.97 19.56 -2.63
CA ASN A 90 15.32 19.45 -3.23
C ASN A 90 15.51 18.17 -4.07
N ARG A 91 14.57 17.93 -5.00
CA ARG A 91 14.53 16.72 -5.84
C ARG A 91 13.96 17.00 -7.23
N ALA A 92 14.39 16.21 -8.21
CA ALA A 92 13.92 16.33 -9.60
C ALA A 92 13.92 14.97 -10.30
N VAL A 93 13.12 14.82 -11.35
CA VAL A 93 13.05 13.60 -12.18
C VAL A 93 12.97 14.00 -13.63
N VAL A 94 13.72 13.30 -14.48
CA VAL A 94 13.50 13.28 -15.92
C VAL A 94 13.31 11.83 -16.35
N SER A 95 12.26 11.56 -17.11
CA SER A 95 12.01 10.26 -17.74
C SER A 95 11.86 10.49 -19.23
N PHE A 96 12.59 9.76 -20.07
CA PHE A 96 12.53 9.94 -21.52
C PHE A 96 12.67 8.62 -22.25
N THR A 97 12.04 8.52 -23.41
CA THR A 97 12.16 7.42 -24.37
C THR A 97 12.82 7.97 -25.62
N TYR A 98 13.95 7.38 -26.00
CA TYR A 98 14.68 7.71 -27.23
C TYR A 98 14.98 6.39 -27.95
N GLN A 99 14.66 6.31 -29.25
CA GLN A 99 14.82 5.10 -30.07
C GLN A 99 14.17 3.82 -29.48
N GLY A 100 13.12 3.98 -28.67
CA GLY A 100 12.38 2.88 -28.03
C GLY A 100 12.89 2.46 -26.64
N ASP A 101 14.07 2.90 -26.22
CA ASP A 101 14.58 2.64 -24.86
C ASP A 101 14.16 3.77 -23.90
N THR A 102 13.44 3.41 -22.84
CA THR A 102 13.01 4.35 -21.79
C THR A 102 14.03 4.40 -20.64
N THR A 103 14.54 5.59 -20.36
CA THR A 103 15.42 5.88 -19.22
C THR A 103 14.77 6.88 -18.26
N LYS A 104 14.74 6.54 -16.97
CA LYS A 104 14.30 7.43 -15.88
C LYS A 104 15.49 7.78 -14.98
N LYS A 105 15.73 9.07 -14.75
CA LYS A 105 16.74 9.59 -13.81
C LYS A 105 16.07 10.36 -12.68
N ILE A 106 16.28 9.92 -11.45
CA ILE A 106 15.76 10.54 -10.22
C ILE A 106 16.92 11.18 -9.46
N TYR A 107 16.86 12.48 -9.23
CA TYR A 107 17.89 13.25 -8.54
C TYR A 107 17.45 13.54 -7.11
N ARG A 108 18.22 13.02 -6.14
CA ARG A 108 18.04 13.22 -4.69
C ARG A 108 19.19 14.09 -4.18
N PHE A 109 19.07 15.40 -4.31
CA PHE A 109 20.15 16.33 -3.97
C PHE A 109 20.50 16.33 -2.47
N ASN A 110 19.51 16.10 -1.59
CA ASN A 110 19.72 15.92 -0.15
C ASN A 110 20.64 14.74 0.20
N ASP A 111 20.65 13.71 -0.63
CA ASP A 111 21.44 12.49 -0.45
C ASP A 111 22.70 12.47 -1.35
N ASN A 112 22.85 13.47 -2.23
CA ASN A 112 23.85 13.53 -3.30
C ASN A 112 23.79 12.33 -4.28
N GLU A 113 22.59 11.82 -4.56
CA GLU A 113 22.39 10.64 -5.44
C GLU A 113 21.65 10.99 -6.74
N VAL A 114 22.05 10.34 -7.83
CA VAL A 114 21.25 10.17 -9.04
C VAL A 114 20.97 8.67 -9.24
N ILE A 115 19.69 8.33 -9.34
CA ILE A 115 19.22 6.97 -9.58
C ILE A 115 18.85 6.89 -11.05
N ALA A 116 19.56 6.10 -11.84
CA ALA A 116 19.27 5.88 -13.26
C ALA A 116 18.64 4.49 -13.46
N ILE A 117 17.50 4.45 -14.13
CA ILE A 117 16.68 3.25 -14.32
C ILE A 117 16.42 3.06 -15.81
N ALA A 118 16.73 1.86 -16.32
CA ALA A 118 16.44 1.42 -17.68
C ALA A 118 15.82 0.01 -17.61
N GLY A 119 14.52 -0.08 -17.87
CA GLY A 119 13.75 -1.31 -17.62
C GLY A 119 13.85 -1.75 -16.15
N THR A 120 14.38 -2.96 -15.92
CA THR A 120 14.57 -3.59 -14.60
C THR A 120 15.98 -3.37 -14.01
N GLN A 121 16.85 -2.68 -14.75
CA GLN A 121 18.19 -2.30 -14.31
C GLN A 121 18.16 -0.94 -13.61
N CYS A 122 18.92 -0.82 -12.53
CA CYS A 122 19.06 0.42 -11.78
C CYS A 122 20.52 0.64 -11.36
N THR A 123 21.07 1.83 -11.63
CA THR A 123 22.32 2.31 -11.02
C THR A 123 22.02 3.44 -10.04
N VAL A 124 22.83 3.54 -9.00
CA VAL A 124 22.80 4.66 -8.06
C VAL A 124 24.21 5.22 -8.01
N ASP A 125 24.35 6.41 -8.56
CA ASP A 125 25.61 7.12 -8.67
C ASP A 125 25.55 8.41 -7.86
N LYS A 126 26.71 9.01 -7.56
CA LYS A 126 26.71 10.37 -7.01
C LYS A 126 26.28 11.35 -8.10
N ILE A 127 25.56 12.39 -7.73
CA ILE A 127 25.39 13.55 -8.63
C ILE A 127 26.80 14.07 -8.95
N ASP A 128 27.07 14.42 -10.20
CA ASP A 128 28.37 14.98 -10.61
C ASP A 128 28.71 16.22 -9.75
N ASP A 129 29.99 16.43 -9.43
CA ASP A 129 30.44 17.59 -8.67
C ASP A 129 30.53 18.87 -9.54
N ASN A 130 30.59 18.71 -10.86
CA ASN A 130 30.43 19.77 -11.84
C ASN A 130 28.94 19.97 -12.20
N PRO A 131 28.31 21.12 -11.87
CA PRO A 131 26.92 21.38 -12.19
C PRO A 131 26.58 21.33 -13.69
N VAL A 132 27.58 21.53 -14.56
CA VAL A 132 27.43 21.51 -16.03
C VAL A 132 27.15 20.10 -16.57
N ASN A 133 27.59 19.06 -15.86
CA ASN A 133 27.40 17.67 -16.27
C ASN A 133 26.08 17.06 -15.75
N SER A 134 25.43 17.72 -14.79
CA SER A 134 24.13 17.32 -14.26
C SER A 134 23.00 17.87 -15.12
N PHE A 135 22.03 17.02 -15.48
CA PHE A 135 20.85 17.46 -16.25
C PHE A 135 20.08 18.58 -15.53
N PHE A 136 19.93 18.45 -14.21
CA PHE A 136 19.39 19.50 -13.37
C PHE A 136 20.55 20.30 -12.76
N SER A 137 20.61 21.59 -13.10
CA SER A 137 21.56 22.53 -12.51
C SER A 137 21.39 22.61 -10.98
N PHE A 138 22.49 22.70 -10.26
CA PHE A 138 22.51 22.88 -8.81
C PHE A 138 23.54 23.94 -8.38
N THR A 139 23.43 24.36 -7.13
CA THR A 139 24.44 25.15 -6.40
C THR A 139 24.93 24.34 -5.21
N VAL A 140 26.11 24.67 -4.67
CA VAL A 140 26.64 24.04 -3.45
C VAL A 140 26.57 25.09 -2.34
N ASN A 141 25.95 24.75 -1.22
CA ASN A 141 25.88 25.64 -0.06
C ASN A 141 27.19 25.57 0.77
N GLU A 142 27.30 26.44 1.78
CA GLU A 142 28.45 26.51 2.69
C GLU A 142 28.77 25.17 3.40
N ASN A 143 27.76 24.31 3.55
CA ASN A 143 27.88 22.97 4.16
C ASN A 143 28.25 21.87 3.13
N GLY A 144 28.57 22.21 1.89
CA GLY A 144 28.87 21.23 0.82
C GLY A 144 27.66 20.46 0.30
N THR A 145 26.43 20.83 0.70
CA THR A 145 25.20 20.19 0.22
C THR A 145 24.80 20.76 -1.13
N LYS A 146 24.43 19.89 -2.07
CA LYS A 146 23.91 20.30 -3.37
C LYS A 146 22.44 20.75 -3.22
N ILE A 147 22.12 21.90 -3.78
CA ILE A 147 20.77 22.49 -3.78
C ILE A 147 20.35 22.70 -5.24
N LEU A 148 19.24 22.08 -5.63
CA LEU A 148 18.60 22.24 -6.93
C LEU A 148 18.41 23.73 -7.23
N ALA A 149 18.97 24.19 -8.34
CA ALA A 149 18.95 25.61 -8.70
C ALA A 149 17.64 26.00 -9.39
N GLU A 150 17.34 27.30 -9.36
CA GLU A 150 16.13 27.94 -9.92
C GLU A 150 15.65 27.32 -11.25
N PRO A 151 14.32 27.11 -11.42
CA PRO A 151 13.76 26.37 -12.54
C PRO A 151 14.08 27.01 -13.91
N GLU A 152 14.29 28.32 -13.98
CA GLU A 152 14.74 29.02 -15.19
C GLU A 152 16.09 28.48 -15.71
N LYS A 153 16.94 27.91 -14.87
CA LYS A 153 18.20 27.29 -15.32
C LYS A 153 17.98 25.97 -16.05
N VAL A 154 16.96 25.19 -15.67
CA VAL A 154 16.60 23.92 -16.34
C VAL A 154 16.20 24.17 -17.80
N PHE A 155 15.55 25.31 -18.04
CA PHE A 155 15.12 25.74 -19.37
C PHE A 155 16.08 26.72 -20.05
N PHE A 156 17.25 27.00 -19.46
CA PHE A 156 18.21 28.02 -19.93
C PHE A 156 17.59 29.42 -20.16
N PHE A 157 16.56 29.78 -19.40
CA PHE A 157 15.78 31.00 -19.57
C PHE A 157 16.36 32.22 -18.83
N THR A 158 17.48 32.07 -18.11
CA THR A 158 18.07 33.14 -17.28
C THR A 158 18.37 34.41 -18.06
N ASN A 159 19.04 34.29 -19.21
CA ASN A 159 19.58 35.43 -19.97
C ASN A 159 18.71 35.86 -21.17
N SER A 160 17.58 35.19 -21.42
CA SER A 160 16.72 35.52 -22.57
C SER A 160 15.97 36.85 -22.38
N THR A 161 15.84 37.60 -23.47
CA THR A 161 15.15 38.90 -23.58
C THR A 161 13.96 38.83 -24.53
N LEU A 162 12.91 39.61 -24.27
CA LEU A 162 11.67 39.61 -25.06
C LEU A 162 11.92 40.10 -26.51
N ASP A 163 11.66 39.24 -27.50
CA ASP A 163 11.62 39.62 -28.90
C ASP A 163 10.26 40.26 -29.23
N LYS A 164 10.26 41.59 -29.38
CA LYS A 164 9.06 42.37 -29.75
C LYS A 164 8.74 42.34 -31.25
N GLY A 165 9.59 41.71 -32.07
CA GLY A 165 9.54 41.78 -33.53
C GLY A 165 8.82 40.63 -34.23
N GLN A 166 8.55 39.51 -33.56
CA GLN A 166 7.96 38.31 -34.19
C GLN A 166 6.47 38.13 -33.89
N VAL A 167 5.68 38.05 -34.96
CA VAL A 167 4.29 37.57 -34.93
C VAL A 167 4.32 36.06 -35.08
N PHE A 168 3.88 35.33 -34.05
CA PHE A 168 3.68 33.89 -34.10
C PHE A 168 2.25 33.55 -34.54
N VAL A 169 2.04 32.33 -35.04
CA VAL A 169 0.71 31.88 -35.52
C VAL A 169 -0.32 31.79 -34.37
N PHE A 170 0.16 31.68 -33.14
CA PHE A 170 -0.64 31.69 -31.92
C PHE A 170 -0.21 32.85 -31.00
N PRO A 171 -1.10 33.38 -30.12
CA PRO A 171 -0.75 34.44 -29.18
C PRO A 171 0.28 33.96 -28.16
N ALA A 172 1.55 34.32 -28.40
CA ALA A 172 2.69 33.93 -27.58
C ALA A 172 3.57 35.13 -27.22
N TYR A 173 4.40 34.95 -26.19
CA TYR A 173 5.58 35.79 -25.95
C TYR A 173 6.83 35.01 -26.39
N ILE A 174 7.64 35.61 -27.25
CA ILE A 174 8.90 35.04 -27.72
C ILE A 174 10.05 35.71 -26.99
N TYR A 175 10.97 34.93 -26.48
CA TYR A 175 12.20 35.40 -25.87
C TYR A 175 13.39 34.78 -26.60
N LYS A 176 14.45 35.56 -26.80
CA LYS A 176 15.69 35.12 -27.43
C LYS A 176 16.88 35.35 -26.50
N GLY A 177 17.82 34.41 -26.55
CA GLY A 177 19.07 34.48 -25.82
C GLY A 177 20.17 33.70 -26.55
N TYR A 178 21.34 33.64 -25.90
CA TYR A 178 22.45 32.81 -26.35
C TYR A 178 22.90 31.89 -25.22
N ILE A 179 23.23 30.65 -25.55
CA ILE A 179 23.73 29.65 -24.61
C ILE A 179 25.01 28.99 -25.13
N ASP A 180 25.85 28.57 -24.20
CA ASP A 180 26.94 27.65 -24.48
C ASP A 180 26.48 26.23 -24.12
N ILE A 181 26.89 25.24 -24.92
CA ILE A 181 26.50 23.83 -24.75
C ILE A 181 27.78 23.00 -24.62
N PRO A 182 28.37 22.91 -23.40
CA PRO A 182 29.72 22.35 -23.21
C PRO A 182 29.86 20.89 -23.61
N GLN A 183 28.79 20.10 -23.45
CA GLN A 183 28.68 18.71 -23.90
C GLN A 183 28.96 18.52 -25.41
N TYR A 184 28.58 19.48 -26.25
CA TYR A 184 28.90 19.47 -27.69
C TYR A 184 30.14 20.31 -28.04
N ARG A 185 30.72 21.02 -27.06
CA ARG A 185 31.79 22.02 -27.21
C ARG A 185 31.41 23.17 -28.16
N VAL A 186 30.15 23.60 -28.13
CA VAL A 186 29.64 24.71 -28.95
C VAL A 186 29.33 25.89 -28.05
N THR A 187 29.59 27.10 -28.54
CA THR A 187 29.36 28.36 -27.83
C THR A 187 28.51 29.30 -28.67
N GLY A 188 27.76 30.20 -28.03
CA GLY A 188 26.92 31.19 -28.72
C GLY A 188 25.77 30.60 -29.54
N CYS A 189 25.20 29.46 -29.14
CA CYS A 189 23.97 28.92 -29.74
C CYS A 189 22.81 29.89 -29.53
N GLU A 190 22.02 30.19 -30.58
CA GLU A 190 20.75 30.89 -30.42
C GLU A 190 19.75 29.98 -29.70
N ILE A 191 19.10 30.50 -28.66
CA ILE A 191 17.96 29.85 -28.00
C ILE A 191 16.73 30.74 -28.12
N ILE A 192 15.61 30.13 -28.48
CA ILE A 192 14.30 30.77 -28.61
C ILE A 192 13.34 30.08 -27.64
N HIS A 193 12.82 30.83 -26.68
CA HIS A 193 11.78 30.39 -25.75
C HIS A 193 10.43 30.95 -26.17
N ILE A 194 9.42 30.11 -26.24
CA ILE A 194 8.04 30.50 -26.57
C ILE A 194 7.16 30.20 -25.35
N PHE A 195 6.51 31.23 -24.82
CA PHE A 195 5.55 31.14 -23.72
C PHE A 195 4.13 31.45 -24.20
N THR A 196 3.15 30.77 -23.61
CA THR A 196 1.73 31.09 -23.79
C THR A 196 1.41 32.48 -23.25
N ARG A 197 0.41 33.15 -23.83
CA ARG A 197 -0.06 34.45 -23.35
C ARG A 197 -1.05 34.29 -22.20
N PRO A 198 -0.92 35.08 -21.12
CA PRO A 198 -1.79 34.98 -19.94
C PRO A 198 -3.23 35.44 -20.22
N GLU A 199 -3.44 36.22 -21.28
CA GLU A 199 -4.75 36.70 -21.73
C GLU A 199 -5.56 35.61 -22.47
N GLU A 200 -4.95 34.49 -22.84
CA GLU A 200 -5.62 33.36 -23.50
C GLU A 200 -6.07 32.31 -22.47
N LYS A 201 -7.37 32.04 -22.40
CA LYS A 201 -7.96 31.13 -21.42
C LYS A 201 -7.73 29.66 -21.80
N MET A 202 -6.74 29.03 -21.18
CA MET A 202 -6.48 27.59 -21.32
C MET A 202 -7.42 26.74 -20.44
N ALA A 203 -7.72 25.52 -20.89
CA ALA A 203 -8.70 24.63 -20.27
C ALA A 203 -8.34 24.15 -18.84
N GLU A 204 -7.07 24.22 -18.43
CA GLU A 204 -6.60 23.81 -17.11
C GLU A 204 -6.48 24.98 -16.10
N CYS A 205 -6.86 26.21 -16.48
CA CYS A 205 -6.76 27.38 -15.62
C CYS A 205 -7.98 27.54 -14.70
N GLU A 206 -7.75 27.53 -13.38
CA GLU A 206 -8.80 27.73 -12.35
C GLU A 206 -9.30 29.20 -12.25
N SER A 207 -8.67 30.13 -12.99
CA SER A 207 -9.03 31.55 -13.03
C SER A 207 -9.14 32.07 -14.46
N ASP A 208 -9.71 33.27 -14.64
CA ASP A 208 -9.86 33.91 -15.96
C ASP A 208 -8.53 34.42 -16.56
N THR A 209 -7.41 34.31 -15.84
CA THR A 209 -6.05 34.57 -16.33
C THR A 209 -5.16 33.35 -16.08
N CYS A 210 -4.45 32.90 -17.11
CA CYS A 210 -3.45 31.83 -16.97
C CYS A 210 -2.08 32.43 -16.62
N GLN A 211 -1.24 31.71 -15.87
CA GLN A 211 0.18 32.06 -15.81
C GLN A 211 0.84 31.67 -17.15
N PRO A 212 1.78 32.47 -17.68
CA PRO A 212 2.51 32.12 -18.90
C PRO A 212 3.27 30.81 -18.72
N THR A 213 2.90 29.78 -19.47
CA THR A 213 3.56 28.47 -19.46
C THR A 213 4.51 28.36 -20.64
N ILE A 214 5.64 27.67 -20.43
CA ILE A 214 6.57 27.38 -21.53
C ILE A 214 5.92 26.39 -22.50
N ALA A 215 5.98 26.70 -23.79
CA ALA A 215 5.37 25.91 -24.86
C ALA A 215 6.42 25.31 -25.81
N THR A 216 7.50 26.06 -26.10
CA THR A 216 8.59 25.58 -26.96
C THR A 216 9.93 26.15 -26.53
N ILE A 217 10.98 25.35 -26.63
CA ILE A 217 12.37 25.80 -26.70
C ILE A 217 12.94 25.33 -28.04
N SER A 218 13.48 26.23 -28.85
CA SER A 218 14.30 25.88 -30.02
C SER A 218 15.74 26.31 -29.77
N VAL A 219 16.69 25.45 -30.12
CA VAL A 219 18.13 25.68 -29.97
C VAL A 219 18.78 25.48 -31.33
N LYS A 220 19.48 26.53 -31.80
CA LYS A 220 20.21 26.53 -33.06
C LYS A 220 21.66 26.88 -32.86
N CYS A 221 22.56 25.97 -33.22
CA CYS A 221 24.00 26.19 -33.18
C CYS A 221 24.64 25.85 -34.50
N LYS A 222 25.64 26.62 -34.93
CA LYS A 222 26.55 26.22 -36.00
C LYS A 222 27.85 25.69 -35.41
N LYS A 223 28.25 24.48 -35.78
CA LYS A 223 29.48 23.81 -35.36
C LYS A 223 30.20 23.28 -36.59
N ASP A 224 31.23 23.99 -37.02
CA ASP A 224 31.97 23.68 -38.25
C ASP A 224 31.01 23.57 -39.45
N ASP A 225 30.91 22.38 -40.08
CA ASP A 225 29.98 22.06 -41.17
C ASP A 225 28.63 21.45 -40.70
N SER A 226 28.44 21.26 -39.40
CA SER A 226 27.20 20.73 -38.80
C SER A 226 26.33 21.85 -38.19
N GLU A 227 25.01 21.71 -38.29
CA GLU A 227 24.03 22.54 -37.59
C GLU A 227 23.34 21.68 -36.53
N ILE A 228 23.32 22.14 -35.28
CA ILE A 228 22.47 21.59 -34.22
C ILE A 228 21.13 22.33 -34.35
N ASP A 229 20.04 21.64 -34.69
CA ASP A 229 18.69 22.22 -34.81
C ASP A 229 17.70 21.37 -34.00
N HIS A 230 17.63 21.67 -32.70
CA HIS A 230 16.79 20.95 -31.73
C HIS A 230 15.55 21.78 -31.41
N THR A 231 14.39 21.12 -31.29
CA THR A 231 13.15 21.75 -30.82
C THR A 231 12.50 20.88 -29.74
N TYR A 232 12.23 21.47 -28.57
CA TYR A 232 11.56 20.83 -27.45
C TYR A 232 10.17 21.47 -27.27
N ASN A 233 9.11 20.71 -27.52
CA ASN A 233 7.73 21.11 -27.31
C ASN A 233 7.27 20.68 -25.91
N PHE A 234 6.64 21.58 -25.17
CA PHE A 234 6.19 21.39 -23.79
C PHE A 234 4.67 21.38 -23.74
N PHE A 235 4.09 20.38 -23.09
CA PHE A 235 2.64 20.20 -23.00
C PHE A 235 2.22 19.63 -21.64
N ARG A 236 0.92 19.79 -21.30
CA ARG A 236 0.34 19.38 -20.00
C ARG A 236 1.12 19.92 -18.78
N PHE A 237 1.64 21.14 -18.90
CA PHE A 237 2.36 21.82 -17.81
C PHE A 237 1.43 22.03 -16.61
N ARG A 238 1.85 21.61 -15.41
CA ARG A 238 1.12 21.84 -14.16
C ARG A 238 2.06 22.36 -13.09
N SER A 239 1.66 23.43 -12.40
CA SER A 239 2.36 24.05 -11.25
C SER A 239 2.25 23.24 -9.94
N ARG A 240 2.03 21.93 -10.07
CA ARG A 240 1.94 20.95 -8.99
C ARG A 240 2.36 19.59 -9.54
N ILE A 241 2.60 18.64 -8.64
CA ILE A 241 2.90 17.25 -9.00
C ILE A 241 1.76 16.38 -8.50
N ASP A 242 1.04 15.73 -9.41
CA ASP A 242 -0.18 14.99 -9.08
C ASP A 242 0.13 13.64 -8.40
N ASN A 243 1.33 13.09 -8.61
CA ASN A 243 1.78 11.81 -8.05
C ASN A 243 3.23 11.90 -7.56
N THR A 244 3.44 11.89 -6.25
CA THR A 244 4.79 11.97 -5.64
C THR A 244 5.63 10.70 -5.82
N ASN A 245 5.03 9.56 -6.21
CA ASN A 245 5.76 8.31 -6.47
C ASN A 245 6.73 8.42 -7.66
N VAL A 246 6.60 9.46 -8.51
CA VAL A 246 7.55 9.74 -9.59
C VAL A 246 8.98 9.93 -9.07
N PHE A 247 9.13 10.46 -7.84
CA PHE A 247 10.43 10.63 -7.16
C PHE A 247 11.02 9.35 -6.57
N LEU A 248 10.37 8.20 -6.76
CA LEU A 248 10.80 6.92 -6.24
C LEU A 248 11.11 5.93 -7.40
N PRO A 249 12.00 4.94 -7.17
CA PRO A 249 12.06 3.75 -7.99
C PRO A 249 10.66 3.12 -8.18
N PRO A 250 10.29 2.70 -9.40
CA PRO A 250 9.05 1.95 -9.65
C PRO A 250 8.98 0.65 -8.85
N SER A 251 7.79 0.09 -8.65
CA SER A 251 7.64 -1.21 -7.99
C SER A 251 8.37 -2.31 -8.77
N GLY A 252 9.06 -3.22 -8.06
CA GLY A 252 9.85 -4.29 -8.65
C GLY A 252 11.22 -3.87 -9.20
N VAL A 253 11.55 -2.57 -9.23
CA VAL A 253 12.90 -2.09 -9.58
C VAL A 253 13.72 -1.86 -8.31
N PHE A 254 14.55 -2.85 -7.96
CA PHE A 254 15.51 -2.68 -6.86
C PHE A 254 16.62 -1.70 -7.23
N CYS A 255 16.81 -0.69 -6.38
CA CYS A 255 17.87 0.31 -6.48
C CYS A 255 18.62 0.37 -5.14
N LYS A 256 19.94 0.18 -5.15
CA LYS A 256 20.78 0.19 -3.94
C LYS A 256 21.08 1.61 -3.46
N VAL A 257 20.05 2.35 -3.10
CA VAL A 257 20.16 3.73 -2.60
C VAL A 257 20.75 3.79 -1.19
N THR A 258 21.47 4.87 -0.90
CA THR A 258 21.96 5.16 0.44
C THR A 258 20.77 5.47 1.33
N ASN A 259 20.59 4.68 2.39
CA ASN A 259 19.57 4.98 3.40
C ASN A 259 20.00 4.58 4.82
N LYS A 260 19.38 5.25 5.79
CA LYS A 260 19.62 5.09 7.24
C LYS A 260 18.44 4.41 7.95
N ASN A 261 17.31 4.22 7.27
CA ASN A 261 16.12 3.60 7.84
C ASN A 261 16.25 2.06 7.86
N GLU A 262 16.54 1.51 9.03
CA GLU A 262 16.55 0.06 9.26
C GLU A 262 15.19 -0.59 8.90
N PHE A 263 15.24 -1.81 8.36
CA PHE A 263 14.04 -2.59 8.09
C PHE A 263 13.27 -2.87 9.39
N PRO A 264 11.94 -2.61 9.49
CA PRO A 264 11.20 -2.68 10.76
C PRO A 264 11.12 -4.07 11.41
N GLY A 265 11.48 -5.11 10.65
CA GLY A 265 11.43 -6.52 11.05
C GLY A 265 10.06 -7.14 10.82
N LEU A 266 10.06 -8.45 10.53
CA LEU A 266 8.83 -9.25 10.53
C LEU A 266 8.43 -9.63 11.97
N PRO A 267 7.12 -9.69 12.29
CA PRO A 267 6.65 -10.19 13.58
C PRO A 267 7.08 -11.66 13.83
N ILE A 268 7.20 -12.05 15.11
CA ILE A 268 7.50 -13.45 15.50
C ILE A 268 6.37 -14.40 15.09
N TYR A 269 5.13 -13.92 15.24
CA TYR A 269 3.91 -14.56 14.74
C TYR A 269 3.25 -13.63 13.74
N PHE A 270 2.90 -14.15 12.56
CA PHE A 270 2.05 -13.46 11.61
C PHE A 270 1.26 -14.44 10.75
N SER A 271 0.14 -13.96 10.21
CA SER A 271 -0.61 -14.66 9.16
C SER A 271 -0.96 -13.72 8.03
N PHE A 272 -1.01 -14.23 6.81
CA PHE A 272 -1.29 -13.49 5.57
C PHE A 272 -1.99 -14.40 4.57
N SER A 273 -2.60 -13.80 3.55
CA SER A 273 -3.08 -14.51 2.36
C SER A 273 -2.27 -14.11 1.14
N TYR A 274 -2.16 -14.97 0.15
CA TYR A 274 -1.59 -14.67 -1.16
C TYR A 274 -2.32 -15.47 -2.25
N ASP A 275 -2.32 -14.92 -3.45
CA ASP A 275 -2.78 -15.59 -4.65
C ASP A 275 -1.55 -16.09 -5.41
N LEU A 276 -1.50 -17.40 -5.67
CA LEU A 276 -0.46 -18.02 -6.48
C LEU A 276 -1.04 -18.35 -7.85
N ILE A 277 -0.49 -17.74 -8.89
CA ILE A 277 -0.76 -18.12 -10.28
C ILE A 277 0.30 -19.15 -10.67
N ASP A 278 -0.12 -20.34 -11.09
CA ASP A 278 0.78 -21.45 -11.45
C ASP A 278 0.44 -22.00 -12.84
N GLU A 279 1.47 -22.36 -13.60
CA GLU A 279 1.29 -23.14 -14.83
C GLU A 279 1.06 -24.61 -14.47
N GLN A 280 0.04 -25.24 -15.04
CA GLN A 280 -0.14 -26.67 -14.89
C GLN A 280 0.89 -27.45 -15.71
N GLU A 281 1.94 -27.96 -15.05
CA GLU A 281 2.85 -28.95 -15.64
C GLU A 281 2.06 -30.15 -16.20
N GLY A 282 1.98 -30.28 -17.53
CA GLY A 282 1.51 -31.48 -18.22
C GLY A 282 0.31 -31.36 -19.16
N THR A 283 -0.27 -30.18 -19.42
CA THR A 283 -1.46 -30.03 -20.30
C THR A 283 -1.17 -29.58 -21.75
N GLY A 284 -0.09 -30.09 -22.36
CA GLY A 284 0.16 -29.95 -23.81
C GLY A 284 0.34 -28.49 -24.29
N ASP A 285 -0.05 -28.20 -25.52
CA ASP A 285 0.17 -26.90 -26.20
C ASP A 285 -0.59 -25.71 -25.58
N ASN A 286 -1.40 -25.93 -24.53
CA ASN A 286 -2.07 -24.86 -23.77
C ASN A 286 -1.97 -25.18 -22.27
N PRO A 287 -0.90 -24.75 -21.58
CA PRO A 287 -0.82 -24.88 -20.12
C PRO A 287 -1.98 -24.13 -19.48
N GLY A 288 -2.82 -24.87 -18.74
CA GLY A 288 -3.87 -24.26 -17.93
C GLY A 288 -3.26 -23.41 -16.84
N VAL A 289 -3.66 -22.13 -16.78
CA VAL A 289 -3.28 -21.22 -15.68
C VAL A 289 -4.28 -21.39 -14.55
N PHE A 290 -3.81 -21.81 -13.38
CA PHE A 290 -4.64 -21.92 -12.18
C PHE A 290 -4.22 -20.88 -11.15
N SER A 291 -5.20 -20.21 -10.56
CA SER A 291 -5.01 -19.35 -9.39
C SER A 291 -5.35 -20.16 -8.15
N VAL A 292 -4.45 -20.22 -7.17
CA VAL A 292 -4.70 -20.86 -5.89
C VAL A 292 -4.59 -19.83 -4.78
N HIS A 293 -5.72 -19.51 -4.13
CA HIS A 293 -5.71 -18.67 -2.95
C HIS A 293 -5.19 -19.46 -1.75
N LYS A 294 -4.13 -18.95 -1.12
CA LYS A 294 -3.50 -19.59 0.04
C LYS A 294 -3.44 -18.63 1.21
N LYS A 295 -3.58 -19.20 2.41
CA LYS A 295 -3.45 -18.46 3.66
C LYS A 295 -2.49 -19.16 4.60
N VAL A 296 -1.52 -18.41 5.08
CA VAL A 296 -0.43 -18.93 5.90
C VAL A 296 -0.48 -18.30 7.28
N TRP A 297 -0.23 -19.11 8.30
CA TRP A 297 0.09 -18.66 9.66
C TRP A 297 1.44 -19.22 10.03
N TYR A 298 2.34 -18.40 10.56
CA TYR A 298 3.68 -18.80 10.96
C TYR A 298 3.97 -18.28 12.37
N ASP A 299 4.44 -19.15 13.27
CA ASP A 299 5.03 -18.78 14.57
C ASP A 299 6.48 -19.30 14.63
N SER A 300 7.42 -18.39 14.37
CA SER A 300 8.87 -18.68 14.39
C SER A 300 9.41 -19.09 15.76
N ARG A 301 8.71 -18.80 16.85
CA ARG A 301 9.13 -19.16 18.22
C ARG A 301 8.60 -20.53 18.63
N LEU A 302 7.48 -20.96 18.06
CA LEU A 302 6.91 -22.30 18.27
C LEU A 302 7.34 -23.30 17.20
N SER A 303 8.00 -22.83 16.14
CA SER A 303 8.32 -23.62 14.94
C SER A 303 7.07 -24.29 14.36
N LEU A 304 6.02 -23.48 14.16
CA LEU A 304 4.75 -23.91 13.59
C LEU A 304 4.45 -23.15 12.30
N ILE A 305 3.92 -23.85 11.30
CA ILE A 305 3.26 -23.23 10.14
C ILE A 305 1.92 -23.92 9.88
N ARG A 306 0.92 -23.14 9.49
CA ARG A 306 -0.33 -23.61 8.89
C ARG A 306 -0.47 -23.04 7.50
N MET A 307 -0.94 -23.86 6.56
CA MET A 307 -1.32 -23.46 5.22
C MET A 307 -2.75 -23.92 4.95
N ASP A 308 -3.64 -22.97 4.69
CA ASP A 308 -4.98 -23.22 4.17
C ASP A 308 -4.99 -22.95 2.66
N GLU A 309 -5.64 -23.84 1.92
CA GLU A 309 -5.74 -23.83 0.46
C GLU A 309 -7.22 -23.74 0.09
N TYR A 310 -7.58 -22.77 -0.75
CA TYR A 310 -8.96 -22.46 -1.13
C TYR A 310 -9.13 -22.57 -2.65
N ASP A 311 -10.34 -22.92 -3.09
CA ASP A 311 -10.71 -22.88 -4.51
C ASP A 311 -11.12 -21.47 -4.97
N ASP A 312 -11.45 -21.35 -6.26
CA ASP A 312 -11.89 -20.10 -6.91
C ASP A 312 -13.19 -19.53 -6.32
N GLU A 313 -13.99 -20.35 -5.62
CA GLU A 313 -15.21 -19.92 -4.90
C GLU A 313 -14.89 -19.44 -3.46
N GLY A 314 -13.62 -19.55 -3.03
CA GLY A 314 -13.17 -19.22 -1.68
C GLY A 314 -13.51 -20.27 -0.63
N ILE A 315 -13.86 -21.50 -1.05
CA ILE A 315 -14.15 -22.62 -0.16
C ILE A 315 -12.83 -23.28 0.25
N LEU A 316 -12.67 -23.58 1.54
CA LEU A 316 -11.49 -24.27 2.05
C LEU A 316 -11.43 -25.69 1.50
N ILE A 317 -10.42 -26.00 0.69
CA ILE A 317 -10.14 -27.35 0.17
C ILE A 317 -9.45 -28.18 1.26
N ALA A 318 -8.35 -27.64 1.80
CA ALA A 318 -7.49 -28.32 2.74
C ALA A 318 -6.80 -27.36 3.72
N SER A 319 -6.50 -27.85 4.91
CA SER A 319 -5.66 -27.17 5.91
C SER A 319 -4.53 -28.11 6.32
N ARG A 320 -3.29 -27.63 6.24
CA ARG A 320 -2.06 -28.38 6.59
C ARG A 320 -1.32 -27.64 7.69
N ILE A 321 -1.17 -28.26 8.86
CA ILE A 321 -0.37 -27.75 9.98
C ILE A 321 0.91 -28.60 10.05
N PHE A 322 2.07 -27.96 10.02
CA PHE A 322 3.36 -28.63 10.18
C PHE A 322 3.96 -28.21 11.52
N ASP A 323 4.24 -29.22 12.34
CA ASP A 323 4.88 -29.11 13.63
C ASP A 323 6.34 -29.54 13.51
N PHE A 324 7.24 -28.56 13.40
CA PHE A 324 8.68 -28.83 13.30
C PHE A 324 9.31 -29.24 14.63
N TYR A 325 8.60 -29.09 15.76
CA TYR A 325 9.06 -29.58 17.06
C TYR A 325 8.76 -31.08 17.21
N GLY A 326 7.54 -31.48 16.85
CA GLY A 326 7.10 -32.88 16.87
C GLY A 326 7.55 -33.71 15.66
N GLY A 327 7.86 -33.07 14.52
CA GLY A 327 8.15 -33.75 13.25
C GLY A 327 6.91 -34.31 12.55
N VAL A 328 5.73 -33.72 12.81
CA VAL A 328 4.43 -34.24 12.35
C VAL A 328 3.68 -33.20 11.53
N ALA A 329 3.11 -33.64 10.40
CA ALA A 329 2.20 -32.87 9.58
C ALA A 329 0.75 -33.38 9.78
N TYR A 330 -0.16 -32.44 9.98
CA TYR A 330 -1.60 -32.66 10.17
C TYR A 330 -2.33 -32.08 8.97
N THR A 331 -2.96 -32.94 8.16
CA THR A 331 -3.69 -32.53 6.94
C THR A 331 -5.17 -32.80 7.12
N SER A 332 -5.96 -31.74 7.27
CA SER A 332 -7.42 -31.80 7.20
C SER A 332 -7.90 -31.55 5.78
N ILE A 333 -8.73 -32.44 5.25
CA ILE A 333 -9.36 -32.30 3.92
C ILE A 333 -10.84 -32.01 4.15
N ALA A 334 -11.29 -30.81 3.80
CA ALA A 334 -12.62 -30.32 4.18
C ALA A 334 -13.75 -31.16 3.56
N SER A 335 -13.62 -31.47 2.27
CA SER A 335 -14.59 -32.28 1.50
C SER A 335 -14.76 -33.71 2.04
N LEU A 336 -13.75 -34.25 2.73
CA LEU A 336 -13.79 -35.58 3.33
C LEU A 336 -14.14 -35.55 4.83
N SER A 337 -14.11 -34.38 5.48
CA SER A 337 -14.17 -34.25 6.95
C SER A 337 -13.20 -35.19 7.69
N THR A 338 -12.04 -35.49 7.08
CA THR A 338 -10.99 -36.31 7.67
C THR A 338 -9.76 -35.48 7.96
N CYS A 339 -9.03 -35.86 9.01
CA CYS A 339 -7.66 -35.42 9.22
C CYS A 339 -6.73 -36.63 9.13
N LYS A 340 -5.62 -36.47 8.40
CA LYS A 340 -4.51 -37.42 8.34
C LYS A 340 -3.32 -36.84 9.09
N MET A 341 -2.63 -37.69 9.83
CA MET A 341 -1.36 -37.37 10.49
C MET A 341 -0.27 -38.18 9.79
N GLY A 342 0.90 -37.58 9.58
CA GLY A 342 2.07 -38.29 9.09
C GLY A 342 3.35 -37.60 9.54
N ALA A 343 4.43 -38.37 9.71
CA ALA A 343 5.75 -37.80 9.92
C ALA A 343 6.22 -37.03 8.66
N PHE A 344 7.04 -35.99 8.85
CA PHE A 344 7.75 -35.34 7.75
C PHE A 344 9.19 -35.03 8.17
N ASP A 345 10.16 -35.14 7.25
CA ASP A 345 11.51 -34.66 7.54
C ASP A 345 11.65 -33.17 7.20
N SER A 346 11.79 -32.37 8.26
CA SER A 346 12.14 -30.95 8.19
C SER A 346 13.44 -30.63 7.43
N LYS A 347 14.31 -31.62 7.18
CA LYS A 347 15.55 -31.46 6.41
C LYS A 347 15.38 -31.69 4.92
N GLU A 348 14.39 -32.48 4.51
CA GLU A 348 14.17 -32.83 3.09
C GLU A 348 13.33 -31.78 2.36
N VAL A 349 12.48 -31.03 3.07
CA VAL A 349 11.60 -30.01 2.47
C VAL A 349 11.77 -28.67 3.17
N SER A 350 12.20 -27.65 2.43
CA SER A 350 12.32 -26.30 2.99
C SER A 350 10.96 -25.60 3.14
N LEU A 351 10.84 -24.66 4.08
CA LEU A 351 9.66 -23.79 4.21
C LEU A 351 9.38 -23.01 2.91
N THR A 352 10.46 -22.61 2.22
CA THR A 352 10.45 -21.96 0.90
C THR A 352 9.75 -22.83 -0.14
N GLU A 353 10.05 -24.13 -0.19
CA GLU A 353 9.43 -25.05 -1.16
C GLU A 353 7.99 -25.42 -0.79
N MET A 354 7.70 -25.63 0.50
CA MET A 354 6.34 -25.93 0.98
C MET A 354 5.35 -24.79 0.67
N THR A 355 5.79 -23.55 0.83
CA THR A 355 4.94 -22.36 0.70
C THR A 355 5.09 -21.69 -0.67
N ARG A 356 6.18 -21.94 -1.39
CA ARG A 356 6.64 -21.19 -2.57
C ARG A 356 6.88 -19.69 -2.30
N LEU A 357 7.11 -19.32 -1.06
CA LEU A 357 7.39 -17.94 -0.65
C LEU A 357 8.90 -17.70 -0.50
N PRO A 358 9.42 -16.49 -0.76
CA PRO A 358 10.84 -16.20 -0.62
C PRO A 358 11.38 -16.49 0.80
N LYS A 359 12.62 -17.00 0.87
CA LYS A 359 13.32 -17.38 2.13
C LYS A 359 13.19 -16.34 3.24
N VAL A 360 13.23 -15.05 2.88
CA VAL A 360 13.14 -13.88 3.78
C VAL A 360 11.96 -13.91 4.79
N PHE A 361 10.86 -14.62 4.49
CA PHE A 361 9.72 -14.76 5.40
C PHE A 361 9.98 -15.69 6.59
N PHE A 362 10.95 -16.59 6.47
CA PHE A 362 11.25 -17.64 7.46
C PHE A 362 12.70 -17.56 7.96
N GLU A 363 13.60 -17.16 7.08
CA GLU A 363 15.06 -17.17 7.25
C GLU A 363 15.62 -15.78 6.97
N GLY A 364 16.25 -15.17 7.98
CA GLY A 364 17.15 -14.04 7.76
C GLY A 364 16.67 -12.68 8.28
N LYS A 365 16.80 -12.46 9.59
CA LYS A 365 17.04 -11.10 10.11
C LYS A 365 18.25 -10.45 9.44
N GLU A 366 19.27 -11.24 9.10
CA GLU A 366 20.47 -10.79 8.38
C GLU A 366 20.19 -10.46 6.92
N VAL A 367 19.33 -11.22 6.23
CA VAL A 367 18.89 -10.92 4.85
C VAL A 367 18.09 -9.61 4.84
N LEU A 368 17.18 -9.43 5.80
CA LEU A 368 16.40 -8.20 5.96
C LEU A 368 17.24 -6.93 6.27
N LYS A 369 18.49 -7.05 6.71
CA LYS A 369 19.41 -5.90 6.82
C LYS A 369 19.90 -5.38 5.47
N GLN A 370 19.75 -6.17 4.40
CA GLN A 370 20.10 -5.78 3.03
C GLN A 370 18.94 -5.04 2.34
N ALA A 371 17.73 -5.07 2.92
CA ALA A 371 16.57 -4.37 2.39
C ALA A 371 16.76 -2.86 2.49
N VAL A 372 16.58 -2.16 1.36
CA VAL A 372 16.82 -0.74 1.19
C VAL A 372 15.51 0.02 1.30
N TYR A 373 15.44 1.03 2.17
CA TYR A 373 14.27 1.92 2.25
C TYR A 373 14.17 2.78 0.99
N VAL A 374 13.07 2.60 0.27
CA VAL A 374 12.76 3.28 -1.00
C VAL A 374 12.20 4.67 -0.75
N GLY A 375 11.28 4.81 0.21
CA GLY A 375 10.54 6.04 0.48
C GLY A 375 9.09 5.77 0.89
N THR A 376 8.30 6.84 0.99
CA THR A 376 6.85 6.75 1.22
C THR A 376 6.11 6.71 -0.13
N ARG A 377 5.50 5.57 -0.50
CA ARG A 377 4.62 5.47 -1.68
C ARG A 377 3.18 5.81 -1.29
N HIS A 378 2.54 6.69 -2.06
CA HIS A 378 1.11 7.00 -1.94
C HIS A 378 0.30 6.10 -2.89
N ILE A 379 -0.51 5.19 -2.35
CA ILE A 379 -1.28 4.19 -3.11
C ILE A 379 -2.69 4.12 -2.56
N HIS A 380 -3.71 4.28 -3.41
CA HIS A 380 -5.13 4.25 -3.05
C HIS A 380 -5.49 5.12 -1.83
N ALA A 381 -5.04 6.39 -1.84
CA ALA A 381 -5.23 7.35 -0.75
C ALA A 381 -4.57 6.99 0.60
N MET A 382 -3.61 6.04 0.60
CA MET A 382 -2.85 5.63 1.79
C MET A 382 -1.35 5.77 1.56
N ASP A 383 -0.64 6.22 2.60
CA ASP A 383 0.81 6.33 2.62
C ASP A 383 1.45 5.06 3.19
N TYR A 384 2.33 4.44 2.40
CA TYR A 384 3.09 3.26 2.79
C TYR A 384 4.58 3.58 2.85
N GLU A 385 5.23 3.19 3.93
CA GLU A 385 6.68 3.16 4.02
C GLU A 385 7.20 1.90 3.35
N VAL A 386 8.07 2.04 2.36
CA VAL A 386 8.47 0.92 1.48
C VAL A 386 9.95 0.59 1.61
N TRP A 387 10.25 -0.69 1.77
CA TRP A 387 11.60 -1.26 1.62
C TRP A 387 11.61 -2.22 0.44
N SER A 388 12.67 -2.20 -0.36
CA SER A 388 12.90 -3.16 -1.45
C SER A 388 14.09 -4.06 -1.11
N LEU A 389 14.04 -5.32 -1.51
CA LEU A 389 15.13 -6.28 -1.36
C LEU A 389 15.31 -7.05 -2.68
N ASP A 390 16.54 -7.17 -3.15
CA ASP A 390 16.90 -8.10 -4.22
C ASP A 390 17.47 -9.42 -3.68
N SER A 391 17.33 -10.46 -4.49
CA SER A 391 17.88 -11.79 -4.26
C SER A 391 17.91 -12.56 -5.57
N TYR A 392 18.65 -13.67 -5.59
CA TYR A 392 18.74 -14.56 -6.74
C TYR A 392 18.22 -15.95 -6.37
N ASP A 393 17.33 -16.49 -7.19
CA ASP A 393 16.78 -17.84 -7.09
C ASP A 393 17.59 -18.76 -8.00
N GLU A 394 18.66 -19.33 -7.45
CA GLU A 394 19.61 -20.21 -8.14
C GLU A 394 18.92 -21.40 -8.84
N LYS A 395 17.82 -21.93 -8.28
CA LYS A 395 17.11 -23.10 -8.82
C LYS A 395 16.39 -22.80 -10.14
N ASN A 396 16.00 -21.54 -10.34
CA ASN A 396 15.22 -21.08 -11.49
C ASN A 396 15.94 -19.98 -12.29
N GLU A 397 17.24 -19.77 -12.02
CA GLU A 397 18.12 -18.75 -12.61
C GLU A 397 17.50 -17.33 -12.67
N ALA A 398 16.73 -16.97 -11.64
CA ALA A 398 15.86 -15.80 -11.66
C ALA A 398 16.24 -14.74 -10.63
N LYS A 399 16.20 -13.47 -11.04
CA LYS A 399 16.29 -12.32 -10.12
C LYS A 399 14.94 -12.13 -9.44
N VAL A 400 14.91 -12.05 -8.11
CA VAL A 400 13.69 -11.81 -7.33
C VAL A 400 13.79 -10.49 -6.58
N VAL A 401 12.86 -9.57 -6.84
CA VAL A 401 12.72 -8.29 -6.12
C VAL A 401 11.48 -8.35 -5.22
N GLN A 402 11.60 -7.91 -3.98
CA GLN A 402 10.55 -7.92 -2.96
C GLN A 402 10.33 -6.52 -2.39
N ASP A 403 9.17 -5.92 -2.66
CA ASP A 403 8.78 -4.62 -2.12
C ASP A 403 7.84 -4.82 -0.91
N PHE A 404 8.31 -4.45 0.28
CA PHE A 404 7.60 -4.58 1.55
C PHE A 404 6.94 -3.25 1.94
N TYR A 405 5.61 -3.27 2.07
CA TYR A 405 4.81 -2.08 2.35
C TYR A 405 4.35 -2.05 3.81
N PHE A 406 4.76 -1.02 4.55
CA PHE A 406 4.40 -0.81 5.95
C PHE A 406 3.47 0.39 6.12
N THR A 407 2.41 0.21 6.89
CA THR A 407 1.55 1.32 7.33
C THR A 407 2.07 1.90 8.64
N LYS A 408 2.00 3.24 8.77
CA LYS A 408 2.12 3.92 10.06
C LYS A 408 0.86 3.63 10.88
N ASN A 409 0.97 2.75 11.87
CA ASN A 409 -0.14 2.46 12.76
C ASN A 409 -0.49 3.72 13.57
N ALA A 410 -1.80 3.97 13.78
CA ALA A 410 -2.27 5.17 14.47
C ALA A 410 -1.61 5.32 15.85
N GLN A 411 -1.33 6.57 16.24
CA GLN A 411 -0.46 6.93 17.36
C GLN A 411 -0.66 6.02 18.59
N THR A 412 0.41 5.30 18.98
CA THR A 412 0.50 4.87 20.37
C THR A 412 0.71 6.11 21.24
N PRO A 413 0.17 6.17 22.48
CA PRO A 413 0.33 7.33 23.35
C PRO A 413 1.79 7.64 23.76
N THR A 414 2.75 6.82 23.32
CA THR A 414 4.20 6.97 23.47
C THR A 414 4.91 7.58 22.24
N GLY A 415 4.18 8.10 21.26
CA GLY A 415 4.72 8.93 20.16
C GLY A 415 5.46 8.17 19.04
N SER A 416 6.10 7.03 19.32
CA SER A 416 6.64 6.15 18.28
C SER A 416 5.52 5.31 17.64
N GLY A 417 5.08 5.69 16.44
CA GLY A 417 4.19 4.87 15.62
C GLY A 417 4.92 3.58 15.22
N LYS A 418 4.47 2.42 15.71
CA LYS A 418 5.02 1.13 15.26
C LYS A 418 4.55 0.87 13.83
N LEU A 419 5.50 0.78 12.91
CA LEU A 419 5.23 0.34 11.54
C LEU A 419 4.66 -1.07 11.56
N LYS A 420 3.61 -1.29 10.76
CA LYS A 420 2.97 -2.58 10.60
C LYS A 420 3.00 -2.96 9.13
N ILE A 421 3.62 -4.09 8.82
CA ILE A 421 3.56 -4.70 7.49
C ILE A 421 2.09 -4.85 7.06
N SER A 422 1.80 -4.40 5.85
CA SER A 422 0.46 -4.35 5.28
C SER A 422 0.32 -5.31 4.11
N HIS A 423 1.28 -5.24 3.18
CA HIS A 423 1.42 -6.16 2.07
C HIS A 423 2.88 -6.28 1.61
N VAL A 424 3.17 -7.29 0.80
CA VAL A 424 4.45 -7.46 0.10
C VAL A 424 4.17 -7.83 -1.34
N GLU A 425 4.87 -7.18 -2.27
CA GLU A 425 4.85 -7.50 -3.70
C GLU A 425 6.16 -8.21 -4.05
N VAL A 426 6.08 -9.40 -4.65
CA VAL A 426 7.27 -10.12 -5.12
C VAL A 426 7.22 -10.22 -6.64
N TYR A 427 8.33 -9.86 -7.27
CA TYR A 427 8.54 -9.85 -8.70
C TYR A 427 9.68 -10.82 -9.05
N LYS A 428 9.41 -11.80 -9.91
CA LYS A 428 10.42 -12.72 -10.43
C LYS A 428 10.74 -12.38 -11.87
N TYR A 429 12.02 -12.16 -12.16
CA TYR A 429 12.52 -11.86 -13.49
C TYR A 429 13.42 -12.99 -13.97
N GLN A 430 13.14 -13.51 -15.16
CA GLN A 430 13.98 -14.49 -15.85
C GLN A 430 14.81 -13.79 -16.93
N GLU A 431 16.01 -14.27 -17.18
CA GLU A 431 16.83 -13.76 -18.28
C GLU A 431 16.32 -14.33 -19.61
N ASN A 432 15.89 -13.46 -20.51
CA ASN A 432 15.55 -13.85 -21.86
C ASN A 432 16.84 -14.26 -22.60
N SER A 433 16.87 -15.51 -23.08
CA SER A 433 18.07 -16.14 -23.63
C SER A 433 18.59 -15.46 -24.90
N GLU A 434 17.71 -14.82 -25.68
CA GLU A 434 18.03 -14.09 -26.91
C GLU A 434 18.48 -12.65 -26.62
N THR A 435 17.73 -11.91 -25.80
CA THR A 435 17.97 -10.47 -25.57
C THR A 435 18.97 -10.18 -24.46
N LYS A 436 19.26 -11.17 -23.58
CA LYS A 436 20.04 -11.00 -22.34
C LYS A 436 19.46 -9.93 -21.40
N LYS A 437 18.17 -9.64 -21.53
CA LYS A 437 17.42 -8.73 -20.65
C LYS A 437 16.60 -9.55 -19.65
N TYR A 438 16.49 -9.03 -18.42
CA TYR A 438 15.62 -9.59 -17.39
C TYR A 438 14.18 -9.14 -17.61
N GLU A 439 13.33 -10.07 -18.05
CA GLU A 439 11.91 -9.87 -18.32
C GLU A 439 11.09 -10.45 -17.15
N LEU A 440 9.94 -9.83 -16.85
CA LEU A 440 9.07 -10.32 -15.77
C LEU A 440 8.51 -11.68 -16.21
N ALA A 441 8.78 -12.73 -15.44
CA ALA A 441 8.24 -14.05 -15.73
C ALA A 441 6.70 -13.97 -15.64
N LEU A 442 6.01 -14.43 -16.71
CA LEU A 442 4.59 -14.14 -16.98
C LEU A 442 3.64 -14.43 -15.79
N PHE A 443 4.02 -15.36 -14.92
CA PHE A 443 3.19 -15.93 -13.87
C PHE A 443 3.78 -15.85 -12.45
N THR A 444 4.76 -14.98 -12.17
CA THR A 444 5.33 -14.83 -10.80
C THR A 444 5.34 -13.39 -10.27
N TYR A 445 4.18 -12.74 -10.38
CA TYR A 445 3.79 -11.67 -9.46
C TYR A 445 3.02 -12.28 -8.28
N LEU A 446 3.49 -12.03 -7.06
CA LEU A 446 2.88 -12.54 -5.84
C LEU A 446 2.54 -11.35 -4.91
N SER A 447 1.26 -11.14 -4.65
CA SER A 447 0.76 -10.13 -3.72
C SER A 447 0.38 -10.78 -2.39
N ILE A 448 1.16 -10.49 -1.35
CA ILE A 448 0.99 -11.04 0.00
C ILE A 448 0.26 -10.01 0.85
N ASN A 449 -0.94 -10.32 1.33
CA ASN A 449 -1.89 -9.37 1.92
C ASN A 449 -2.42 -9.82 3.29
N SER A 450 -3.20 -8.97 3.95
CA SER A 450 -3.95 -9.30 5.17
C SER A 450 -3.09 -9.71 6.38
N PHE A 451 -1.93 -9.08 6.57
CA PHE A 451 -1.03 -9.38 7.70
C PHE A 451 -1.69 -9.19 9.09
N ILE A 452 -1.82 -10.27 9.86
CA ILE A 452 -2.32 -10.28 11.25
C ILE A 452 -1.20 -10.76 12.17
N ALA A 453 -0.66 -9.86 12.99
CA ALA A 453 0.39 -10.15 13.98
C ALA A 453 -0.17 -10.49 15.39
N LYS A 454 -1.45 -10.88 15.49
CA LYS A 454 -2.09 -11.28 16.76
C LYS A 454 -2.27 -12.80 16.77
N LEU A 455 -1.50 -13.46 17.63
CA LEU A 455 -1.58 -14.91 17.87
C LEU A 455 -3.03 -15.37 18.09
N ARG A 456 -3.42 -16.42 17.37
CA ARG A 456 -4.68 -17.16 17.53
C ARG A 456 -4.31 -18.63 17.71
N TRP A 457 -4.52 -19.15 18.91
CA TRP A 457 -4.22 -20.55 19.25
C TRP A 457 -5.12 -21.51 18.48
N GLU A 458 -6.35 -21.08 18.23
CA GLU A 458 -7.38 -21.76 17.46
C GLU A 458 -6.97 -21.96 15.99
N ALA A 459 -6.00 -21.18 15.49
CA ALA A 459 -5.44 -21.39 14.15
C ALA A 459 -4.57 -22.66 14.07
N PHE A 460 -4.10 -23.21 15.17
CA PHE A 460 -3.29 -24.44 15.18
C PHE A 460 -3.98 -25.59 15.92
N ASP A 461 -5.31 -25.55 16.08
CA ASP A 461 -6.02 -26.66 16.73
C ASP A 461 -6.03 -27.92 15.86
N ILE A 462 -5.30 -28.94 16.31
CA ILE A 462 -5.24 -30.28 15.73
C ILE A 462 -6.19 -31.27 16.44
N SER A 463 -7.01 -30.83 17.40
CA SER A 463 -7.97 -31.70 18.11
C SER A 463 -8.95 -32.48 17.22
N PRO A 464 -9.35 -32.04 16.00
CA PRO A 464 -10.17 -32.85 15.11
C PRO A 464 -9.45 -34.09 14.55
N CYS A 465 -8.12 -34.16 14.66
CA CYS A 465 -7.30 -35.28 14.20
C CYS A 465 -7.23 -36.45 15.20
N PHE A 466 -7.83 -36.30 16.39
CA PHE A 466 -7.76 -37.27 17.47
C PHE A 466 -9.16 -37.73 17.90
N SER A 467 -9.34 -39.04 18.02
CA SER A 467 -10.54 -39.61 18.63
C SER A 467 -10.57 -39.33 20.15
N SER A 468 -11.75 -39.45 20.79
CA SER A 468 -11.90 -39.28 22.25
C SER A 468 -10.92 -40.14 23.06
N GLN A 469 -10.57 -41.33 22.56
CA GLN A 469 -9.64 -42.25 23.23
C GLN A 469 -8.19 -41.74 23.21
N GLN A 470 -7.85 -40.82 22.30
CA GLN A 470 -6.53 -40.20 22.16
C GLN A 470 -6.49 -38.79 22.75
N LYS A 471 -7.45 -38.44 23.61
CA LYS A 471 -7.52 -37.16 24.34
C LYS A 471 -7.57 -37.42 25.84
N LYS A 472 -6.83 -36.63 26.62
CA LYS A 472 -6.89 -36.65 28.09
C LYS A 472 -7.20 -35.27 28.64
N GLY A 473 -8.42 -35.11 29.14
CA GLY A 473 -8.91 -33.85 29.69
C GLY A 473 -8.34 -33.55 31.08
N PHE A 474 -8.02 -32.29 31.32
CA PHE A 474 -7.52 -31.79 32.60
C PHE A 474 -8.18 -30.47 32.99
N ARG A 475 -8.30 -30.27 34.30
CA ARG A 475 -8.73 -29.03 34.95
C ARG A 475 -7.65 -28.61 35.93
N LEU A 476 -7.14 -27.38 35.82
CA LEU A 476 -6.17 -26.79 36.73
C LEU A 476 -6.89 -25.79 37.63
N LYS A 477 -6.82 -25.95 38.96
CA LYS A 477 -7.35 -24.95 39.90
C LYS A 477 -6.35 -23.81 40.07
N VAL A 478 -6.87 -22.58 40.09
CA VAL A 478 -6.09 -21.35 39.96
C VAL A 478 -6.38 -20.42 41.12
N GLU A 479 -5.32 -19.93 41.75
CA GLU A 479 -5.38 -18.79 42.65
C GLU A 479 -4.68 -17.59 42.00
N GLY A 480 -5.38 -16.46 41.89
CA GLY A 480 -4.85 -15.26 41.25
C GLY A 480 -5.76 -14.05 41.35
N PRO A 481 -5.31 -12.88 40.85
CA PRO A 481 -6.08 -11.64 40.91
C PRO A 481 -7.24 -11.61 39.91
N PRO A 482 -8.20 -10.67 40.08
CA PRO A 482 -9.26 -10.45 39.11
C PRO A 482 -8.75 -10.11 37.70
N THR A 483 -9.37 -10.73 36.70
CA THR A 483 -9.12 -10.52 35.27
C THR A 483 -10.46 -10.42 34.55
N VAL A 484 -10.59 -9.39 33.72
CA VAL A 484 -11.75 -9.25 32.83
C VAL A 484 -11.59 -10.20 31.64
N LYS A 485 -12.61 -10.98 31.34
CA LYS A 485 -12.66 -11.84 30.16
C LYS A 485 -12.35 -11.03 28.88
N ASP A 486 -11.65 -11.64 27.94
CA ASP A 486 -11.28 -11.05 26.64
C ASP A 486 -10.35 -9.80 26.69
N SER A 487 -9.87 -9.42 27.89
CA SER A 487 -8.84 -8.38 28.05
C SER A 487 -7.47 -8.79 27.47
N LYS A 488 -6.59 -7.80 27.25
CA LYS A 488 -5.17 -8.05 26.89
C LYS A 488 -4.46 -8.92 27.95
N THR A 489 -4.83 -8.74 29.22
CA THR A 489 -4.33 -9.56 30.34
C THR A 489 -4.77 -11.01 30.21
N TYR A 490 -6.05 -11.27 29.92
CA TYR A 490 -6.57 -12.62 29.68
C TYR A 490 -5.82 -13.37 28.56
N GLN A 491 -5.64 -12.73 27.42
CA GLN A 491 -4.87 -13.31 26.31
C GLN A 491 -3.41 -13.58 26.69
N SER A 492 -2.80 -12.71 27.50
CA SER A 492 -1.44 -12.92 28.03
C SER A 492 -1.36 -14.09 29.03
N VAL A 493 -2.40 -14.27 29.87
CA VAL A 493 -2.51 -15.40 30.81
C VAL A 493 -2.58 -16.72 30.05
N LEU A 494 -3.50 -16.85 29.09
CA LEU A 494 -3.63 -18.06 28.25
C LEU A 494 -2.34 -18.36 27.50
N THR A 495 -1.76 -17.37 26.80
CA THR A 495 -0.49 -17.54 26.09
C THR A 495 0.64 -18.00 27.00
N ARG A 496 0.72 -17.49 28.24
CA ARG A 496 1.75 -17.93 29.18
C ARG A 496 1.49 -19.33 29.72
N LEU A 497 0.22 -19.71 29.91
CA LEU A 497 -0.15 -21.05 30.34
C LEU A 497 0.19 -22.11 29.30
N TYR A 498 -0.19 -21.90 28.03
CA TYR A 498 0.19 -22.77 26.90
C TYR A 498 1.70 -23.04 26.89
N LEU A 499 2.52 -21.99 26.92
CA LEU A 499 3.98 -22.09 26.94
C LEU A 499 4.51 -22.81 28.19
N ASN A 500 4.01 -22.46 29.38
CA ASN A 500 4.48 -23.08 30.63
C ASN A 500 4.12 -24.57 30.70
N LEU A 501 2.95 -24.98 30.20
CA LEU A 501 2.55 -26.39 30.17
C LEU A 501 3.40 -27.18 29.18
N ALA A 502 3.57 -26.69 27.96
CA ALA A 502 4.43 -27.32 26.95
C ALA A 502 5.88 -27.51 27.43
N ILE A 503 6.44 -26.50 28.10
CA ILE A 503 7.77 -26.59 28.75
C ILE A 503 7.77 -27.63 29.90
N ALA A 504 6.70 -27.69 30.71
CA ALA A 504 6.62 -28.62 31.83
C ALA A 504 6.44 -30.08 31.40
N THR A 505 5.85 -30.34 30.22
CA THR A 505 5.60 -31.69 29.69
C THR A 505 6.54 -32.11 28.56
N ASN A 506 7.35 -31.20 28.01
CA ASN A 506 8.13 -31.42 26.79
C ASN A 506 7.29 -31.93 25.60
N VAL A 507 6.07 -31.40 25.44
CA VAL A 507 5.20 -31.66 24.28
C VAL A 507 5.04 -30.38 23.47
N SER A 508 4.82 -30.53 22.17
CA SER A 508 4.45 -29.44 21.28
C SER A 508 3.19 -28.73 21.78
N VAL A 509 3.17 -27.40 21.63
CA VAL A 509 2.09 -26.56 22.15
C VAL A 509 0.74 -26.91 21.52
N ILE A 510 0.71 -27.42 20.28
CA ILE A 510 -0.53 -27.78 19.58
C ILE A 510 -1.16 -29.09 20.11
N ARG A 511 -0.40 -29.91 20.83
CA ARG A 511 -0.95 -31.08 21.56
C ARG A 511 -1.71 -30.67 22.84
N LEU A 512 -1.65 -29.40 23.23
CA LEU A 512 -2.56 -28.82 24.22
C LEU A 512 -3.72 -28.17 23.45
N SER A 513 -4.96 -28.61 23.67
CA SER A 513 -6.11 -28.09 22.93
C SER A 513 -7.29 -27.70 23.83
N GLU A 514 -8.22 -26.91 23.24
CA GLU A 514 -9.43 -26.34 23.83
C GLU A 514 -9.17 -25.63 25.17
N LEU A 515 -8.03 -24.95 25.29
CA LEU A 515 -7.54 -24.43 26.56
C LEU A 515 -8.31 -23.15 26.96
N ALA A 516 -9.23 -23.31 27.91
CA ALA A 516 -10.21 -22.30 28.32
C ALA A 516 -10.05 -21.90 29.79
N CYS A 517 -10.62 -20.75 30.17
CA CYS A 517 -10.68 -20.28 31.56
C CYS A 517 -12.11 -20.32 32.09
N VAL A 518 -12.28 -20.84 33.31
CA VAL A 518 -13.52 -20.76 34.08
C VAL A 518 -13.43 -19.57 35.03
N TYR A 519 -14.52 -18.81 35.13
CA TYR A 519 -14.60 -17.59 35.93
C TYR A 519 -15.61 -17.70 37.07
N ASP A 520 -15.20 -17.26 38.26
CA ASP A 520 -16.13 -16.93 39.36
C ASP A 520 -16.34 -15.41 39.36
N GLY A 521 -17.23 -14.96 38.48
CA GLY A 521 -17.58 -13.55 38.22
C GLY A 521 -16.45 -12.70 37.63
N VAL A 522 -15.36 -12.51 38.39
CA VAL A 522 -14.25 -11.57 38.12
C VAL A 522 -12.87 -12.21 38.21
N LYS A 523 -12.74 -13.41 38.79
CA LYS A 523 -11.47 -14.14 38.91
C LYS A 523 -11.47 -15.36 38.00
N ILE A 524 -10.32 -15.67 37.42
CA ILE A 524 -10.07 -17.00 36.83
C ILE A 524 -9.88 -17.96 38.01
N VAL A 525 -10.75 -18.96 38.10
CA VAL A 525 -10.72 -19.99 39.15
C VAL A 525 -10.21 -21.33 38.65
N GLU A 526 -10.41 -21.63 37.37
CA GLU A 526 -9.90 -22.85 36.75
C GLU A 526 -9.41 -22.57 35.32
N PHE A 527 -8.46 -23.38 34.85
CA PHE A 527 -8.23 -23.61 33.43
C PHE A 527 -8.68 -25.03 33.07
N THR A 528 -9.27 -25.23 31.90
CA THR A 528 -9.62 -26.55 31.36
C THR A 528 -8.96 -26.74 30.01
N GLY A 529 -8.62 -27.98 29.64
CA GLY A 529 -8.13 -28.31 28.30
C GLY A 529 -7.89 -29.80 28.12
N TRP A 530 -7.38 -30.17 26.95
CA TRP A 530 -7.03 -31.55 26.61
C TRP A 530 -5.55 -31.67 26.27
N ILE A 531 -4.95 -32.80 26.64
CA ILE A 531 -3.69 -33.28 26.07
C ILE A 531 -4.04 -34.30 25.00
N LEU A 532 -3.58 -34.06 23.78
CA LEU A 532 -3.70 -34.97 22.65
C LEU A 532 -2.57 -36.00 22.71
N ASP A 533 -2.82 -37.24 22.31
CA ASP A 533 -1.78 -38.27 22.30
C ASP A 533 -0.68 -37.99 21.26
N LYS A 534 0.45 -38.70 21.36
CA LYS A 534 1.51 -38.60 20.35
C LYS A 534 1.18 -39.42 19.11
N HIS A 535 1.67 -39.00 17.96
CA HIS A 535 1.59 -39.80 16.74
C HIS A 535 2.48 -41.05 16.86
N THR A 536 1.98 -42.20 16.40
CA THR A 536 2.59 -43.51 16.65
C THR A 536 3.39 -44.10 15.49
N GLU A 537 3.33 -43.51 14.29
CA GLU A 537 4.09 -43.98 13.12
C GLU A 537 5.51 -43.40 13.12
N THR A 538 6.29 -43.72 14.17
CA THR A 538 7.70 -43.31 14.27
C THR A 538 8.60 -44.23 13.45
N GLY A 539 8.56 -44.05 12.12
CA GLY A 539 9.65 -44.43 11.22
C GLY A 539 10.71 -43.33 11.07
N SER A 540 10.43 -42.12 11.56
CA SER A 540 11.35 -40.99 11.55
C SER A 540 12.22 -40.94 12.81
N GLU A 541 13.53 -40.92 12.62
CA GLU A 541 14.53 -40.65 13.67
C GLU A 541 14.66 -39.14 14.02
N SER A 542 13.92 -38.24 13.34
CA SER A 542 14.15 -36.79 13.42
C SER A 542 13.23 -36.01 14.37
N GLY A 543 12.16 -36.62 14.89
CA GLY A 543 11.28 -35.99 15.89
C GLY A 543 11.84 -36.06 17.32
N GLN A 544 11.50 -35.08 18.17
CA GLN A 544 11.78 -35.22 19.61
C GLN A 544 11.00 -36.39 20.20
N ASN A 545 11.59 -37.09 21.18
CA ASN A 545 10.92 -38.13 21.95
C ASN A 545 9.87 -37.53 22.90
N GLU A 546 8.73 -37.11 22.35
CA GLU A 546 7.62 -36.61 23.13
C GLU A 546 6.96 -37.71 23.97
N PRO A 547 6.50 -37.39 25.20
CA PRO A 547 5.70 -38.31 25.99
C PRO A 547 4.30 -38.51 25.41
N ASP A 548 3.74 -39.70 25.64
CA ASP A 548 2.32 -40.01 25.44
C ASP A 548 1.42 -39.12 26.32
N MET A 549 0.13 -39.02 25.99
CA MET A 549 -0.81 -38.16 26.76
C MET A 549 -0.91 -38.52 28.26
N HIS A 550 -0.68 -39.77 28.66
CA HIS A 550 -0.77 -40.18 30.07
C HIS A 550 0.47 -39.79 30.86
N THR A 551 1.64 -39.86 30.25
CA THR A 551 2.92 -39.39 30.79
C THR A 551 2.96 -37.87 30.85
N ALA A 552 2.56 -37.17 29.78
CA ALA A 552 2.42 -35.72 29.78
C ALA A 552 1.46 -35.22 30.87
N TYR A 553 0.30 -35.86 31.05
CA TYR A 553 -0.63 -35.53 32.14
C TYR A 553 0.03 -35.64 33.53
N ARG A 554 0.78 -36.72 33.78
CA ARG A 554 1.50 -36.91 35.05
C ARG A 554 2.55 -35.82 35.28
N MET A 555 3.24 -35.39 34.23
CA MET A 555 4.21 -34.28 34.32
C MET A 555 3.53 -32.95 34.69
N ILE A 556 2.32 -32.65 34.19
CA ILE A 556 1.54 -31.48 34.65
C ILE A 556 1.15 -31.65 36.12
N GLU A 557 0.70 -32.83 36.52
CA GLU A 557 0.29 -33.14 37.89
C GLU A 557 1.44 -32.98 38.90
N ASP A 558 2.62 -33.49 38.57
CA ASP A 558 3.82 -33.36 39.40
C ASP A 558 4.34 -31.92 39.42
N ALA A 559 4.27 -31.19 38.30
CA ALA A 559 4.63 -29.77 38.25
C ALA A 559 3.66 -28.87 39.03
N ALA A 560 2.36 -29.22 39.07
CA ALA A 560 1.37 -28.56 39.91
C ALA A 560 1.63 -28.83 41.40
N LYS A 561 1.78 -30.10 41.80
CA LYS A 561 2.09 -30.51 43.18
C LYS A 561 3.39 -29.89 43.70
N ALA A 562 4.41 -29.76 42.84
CA ALA A 562 5.67 -29.11 43.18
C ALA A 562 5.62 -27.57 43.19
N GLY A 563 4.46 -26.95 42.94
CA GLY A 563 4.30 -25.49 42.87
C GLY A 563 5.06 -24.81 41.73
N LYS A 564 5.53 -25.56 40.73
CA LYS A 564 6.34 -25.05 39.60
C LYS A 564 5.48 -24.34 38.55
N LEU A 565 4.18 -24.63 38.51
CA LEU A 565 3.23 -24.01 37.59
C LEU A 565 2.71 -22.66 38.12
N SER A 566 3.50 -21.61 37.90
CA SER A 566 3.12 -20.21 38.19
C SER A 566 3.17 -19.32 36.94
N LEU A 567 2.16 -18.48 36.74
CA LEU A 567 2.06 -17.54 35.61
C LEU A 567 2.32 -16.11 36.10
N LYS A 568 3.49 -15.54 35.78
CA LYS A 568 3.81 -14.13 36.07
C LYS A 568 3.45 -13.27 34.87
N ILE A 569 2.48 -12.37 35.04
CA ILE A 569 1.90 -11.53 33.99
C ILE A 569 2.05 -10.05 34.38
N LYS A 570 2.42 -9.19 33.42
CA LYS A 570 2.47 -7.75 33.65
C LYS A 570 1.09 -7.13 33.46
N LYS A 571 0.53 -6.54 34.51
CA LYS A 571 -0.76 -5.83 34.53
C LYS A 571 -0.52 -4.43 35.09
N ASP A 572 -0.93 -3.41 34.35
CA ASP A 572 -0.85 -1.99 34.75
C ASP A 572 0.56 -1.56 35.26
N GLY A 573 1.61 -2.09 34.61
CA GLY A 573 3.01 -1.84 34.95
C GLY A 573 3.61 -2.78 35.99
N GLN A 574 2.79 -3.41 36.84
CA GLN A 574 3.22 -4.33 37.90
C GLN A 574 3.16 -5.79 37.46
N TYR A 575 3.92 -6.68 38.12
CA TYR A 575 3.80 -8.12 37.93
C TYR A 575 2.78 -8.70 38.89
N VAL A 576 1.82 -9.45 38.36
CA VAL A 576 0.89 -10.28 39.12
C VAL A 576 1.14 -11.76 38.84
N GLU A 577 0.82 -12.60 39.81
CA GLU A 577 1.05 -14.05 39.74
C GLU A 577 -0.27 -14.81 39.82
N TYR A 578 -0.42 -15.83 38.97
CA TYR A 578 -1.44 -16.87 39.09
C TYR A 578 -0.73 -18.17 39.46
N LYS A 579 -1.17 -18.82 40.52
CA LYS A 579 -0.62 -20.09 41.00
C LYS A 579 -1.60 -21.21 40.67
N ILE A 580 -1.10 -22.30 40.08
CA ILE A 580 -1.89 -23.51 39.90
C ILE A 580 -1.74 -24.35 41.16
N THR A 581 -2.87 -24.59 41.85
CA THR A 581 -2.89 -25.19 43.20
C THR A 581 -3.25 -26.67 43.19
N ALA A 582 -3.98 -27.14 42.17
CA ALA A 582 -4.33 -28.54 41.97
C ALA A 582 -4.61 -28.84 40.49
N ILE A 583 -4.59 -30.13 40.14
CA ILE A 583 -5.11 -30.66 38.88
C ILE A 583 -6.21 -31.69 39.18
N GLU A 584 -7.25 -31.71 38.35
CA GLU A 584 -8.29 -32.72 38.32
C GLU A 584 -8.39 -33.31 36.91
N LYS A 585 -8.67 -34.62 36.82
CA LYS A 585 -8.95 -35.27 35.54
C LYS A 585 -10.36 -34.88 35.09
N ILE A 586 -10.51 -34.45 33.84
CA ILE A 586 -11.82 -34.37 33.20
C ILE A 586 -12.08 -35.71 32.54
N GLU A 587 -13.16 -36.38 32.95
CA GLU A 587 -13.63 -37.58 32.25
C GLU A 587 -14.39 -37.18 30.99
N HIS A 588 -14.20 -37.91 29.88
CA HIS A 588 -14.91 -37.60 28.65
C HIS A 588 -16.43 -37.68 28.86
N PRO A 589 -17.22 -36.69 28.41
CA PRO A 589 -18.67 -36.68 28.60
C PRO A 589 -19.43 -37.73 27.78
N GLU A 590 -18.76 -38.75 27.22
CA GLU A 590 -19.39 -39.95 26.65
C GLU A 590 -20.21 -40.74 27.71
N SER A 591 -19.90 -40.57 29.00
CA SER A 591 -20.73 -41.06 30.11
C SER A 591 -22.00 -40.23 30.35
N ILE A 592 -22.04 -38.97 29.88
CA ILE A 592 -23.18 -38.04 30.05
C ILE A 592 -24.06 -38.02 28.79
N MET A 593 -23.48 -38.10 27.59
CA MET A 593 -24.25 -38.09 26.33
C MET A 593 -25.10 -39.33 26.09
N LYS A 594 -24.96 -40.41 26.86
CA LYS A 594 -25.92 -41.53 26.84
C LYS A 594 -27.35 -41.13 27.24
N ASN A 595 -27.54 -39.97 27.87
CA ASN A 595 -28.84 -39.45 28.29
C ASN A 595 -29.32 -38.20 27.52
N SER A 596 -28.58 -37.74 26.49
CA SER A 596 -28.96 -36.56 25.71
C SER A 596 -29.27 -36.91 24.25
N PHE A 597 -30.56 -37.10 23.97
CA PHE A 597 -31.20 -37.20 22.65
C PHE A 597 -30.58 -38.20 21.65
N SER A 598 -31.25 -39.36 21.55
CA SER A 598 -31.13 -40.27 20.40
C SER A 598 -31.27 -39.52 19.08
N GLY A 599 -30.57 -39.97 18.03
CA GLY A 599 -30.71 -39.46 16.67
C GLY A 599 -32.16 -39.50 16.16
N ALA A 600 -32.98 -40.43 16.67
CA ALA A 600 -34.42 -40.47 16.40
C ALA A 600 -35.17 -39.24 16.95
N THR A 601 -34.73 -38.66 18.07
CA THR A 601 -35.34 -37.44 18.62
C THR A 601 -34.91 -36.20 17.85
N VAL A 602 -33.65 -36.12 17.40
CA VAL A 602 -33.16 -35.02 16.56
C VAL A 602 -33.87 -35.03 15.19
N ALA A 603 -33.95 -36.20 14.53
CA ALA A 603 -34.75 -36.39 13.32
C ALA A 603 -36.24 -36.09 13.56
N GLY A 604 -36.79 -36.51 14.70
CA GLY A 604 -38.17 -36.20 15.11
C GLY A 604 -38.44 -34.70 15.27
N THR A 605 -37.52 -33.94 15.90
CA THR A 605 -37.63 -32.48 15.99
C THR A 605 -37.44 -31.78 14.64
N ALA A 606 -36.53 -32.26 13.79
CA ALA A 606 -36.35 -31.72 12.44
C ALA A 606 -37.60 -31.92 11.57
N LEU A 607 -38.19 -33.12 11.59
CA LEU A 607 -39.48 -33.43 10.94
C LEU A 607 -40.63 -32.60 11.54
N GLY A 608 -40.68 -32.45 12.87
CA GLY A 608 -41.68 -31.62 13.54
C GLY A 608 -41.63 -30.15 13.10
N LEU A 609 -40.42 -29.56 13.06
CA LEU A 609 -40.21 -28.19 12.59
C LEU A 609 -40.52 -28.03 11.10
N PHE A 610 -40.18 -29.03 10.27
CA PHE A 610 -40.51 -29.03 8.84
C PHE A 610 -42.03 -29.06 8.58
N VAL A 611 -42.76 -29.91 9.30
CA VAL A 611 -44.23 -29.97 9.23
C VAL A 611 -44.87 -28.66 9.71
N VAL A 612 -44.38 -28.07 10.80
CA VAL A 612 -44.84 -26.76 11.30
C VAL A 612 -44.57 -25.65 10.27
N GLY A 613 -43.41 -25.68 9.60
CA GLY A 613 -43.08 -24.76 8.50
C GLY A 613 -44.06 -24.86 7.33
N ILE A 614 -44.41 -26.08 6.89
CA ILE A 614 -45.41 -26.32 5.83
C ILE A 614 -46.78 -25.80 6.26
N ILE A 615 -47.22 -26.08 7.49
CA ILE A 615 -48.52 -25.61 8.00
C ILE A 615 -48.57 -24.07 8.01
N MET A 616 -47.50 -23.39 8.45
CA MET A 616 -47.45 -21.92 8.42
C MET A 616 -47.45 -21.37 6.99
N GLY A 617 -46.71 -21.99 6.06
CA GLY A 617 -46.69 -21.60 4.65
C GLY A 617 -48.05 -21.72 3.97
N VAL A 618 -48.72 -22.88 4.11
CA VAL A 618 -50.06 -23.12 3.57
C VAL A 618 -51.09 -22.18 4.20
N THR A 619 -51.03 -21.95 5.51
CA THR A 619 -51.96 -21.03 6.20
C THR A 619 -51.77 -19.58 5.74
N GLY A 620 -50.52 -19.12 5.62
CA GLY A 620 -50.20 -17.79 5.10
C GLY A 620 -50.66 -17.59 3.66
N TYR A 621 -50.44 -18.58 2.80
CA TYR A 621 -50.90 -18.56 1.40
C TYR A 621 -52.44 -18.54 1.29
N TYR A 622 -53.14 -19.32 2.13
CA TYR A 622 -54.60 -19.31 2.18
C TYR A 622 -55.17 -17.94 2.62
N VAL A 623 -54.58 -17.31 3.64
CA VAL A 623 -54.97 -15.96 4.09
C VAL A 623 -54.70 -14.91 3.01
N PHE A 624 -53.58 -15.01 2.29
CA PHE A 624 -53.25 -14.14 1.15
C PHE A 624 -54.29 -14.26 0.02
N LEU A 625 -54.64 -15.48 -0.39
CA LEU A 625 -55.68 -15.70 -1.41
C LEU A 625 -57.07 -15.22 -0.96
N ARG A 626 -57.42 -15.40 0.32
CA ARG A 626 -58.70 -14.92 0.87
C ARG A 626 -58.81 -13.40 0.85
N LYS A 627 -57.71 -12.66 1.08
CA LYS A 627 -57.68 -11.20 0.95
C LYS A 627 -57.85 -10.67 -0.48
N ARG A 628 -57.56 -11.49 -1.51
CA ARG A 628 -57.75 -11.09 -2.92
C ARG A 628 -59.18 -11.25 -3.45
N LYS A 629 -60.11 -11.85 -2.70
CA LYS A 629 -61.53 -11.95 -3.09
C LYS A 629 -62.39 -10.86 -2.43
N THR A 630 -62.21 -9.63 -2.88
CA THR A 630 -63.25 -8.58 -2.84
C THR A 630 -63.47 -8.07 -4.27
N PRO A 631 -64.71 -7.97 -4.75
CA PRO A 631 -64.98 -7.48 -6.09
C PRO A 631 -64.80 -5.96 -6.11
N VAL A 632 -63.99 -5.46 -7.05
CA VAL A 632 -63.95 -4.03 -7.37
C VAL A 632 -64.86 -3.83 -8.57
N ASP A 633 -66.02 -3.21 -8.34
CA ASP A 633 -66.82 -2.61 -9.41
C ASP A 633 -65.96 -1.53 -10.09
N LEU A 634 -65.74 -1.69 -11.40
CA LEU A 634 -65.01 -0.72 -12.21
C LEU A 634 -65.98 0.00 -13.14
N THR A 635 -66.72 0.96 -12.58
CA THR A 635 -67.61 1.84 -13.36
C THR A 635 -66.77 2.80 -14.21
N MET A 636 -67.15 2.96 -15.47
CA MET A 636 -66.49 3.87 -16.41
C MET A 636 -66.53 5.33 -15.93
N HIS A 637 -65.47 6.08 -16.20
CA HIS A 637 -65.61 7.48 -16.61
C HIS A 637 -64.58 7.83 -17.69
N LEU A 638 -65.07 8.01 -18.93
CA LEU A 638 -64.35 8.79 -19.93
C LEU A 638 -64.43 10.27 -19.56
N THR A 639 -63.32 11.01 -19.68
CA THR A 639 -63.38 12.38 -20.21
C THR A 639 -62.07 12.75 -20.90
N THR A 640 -62.19 13.54 -21.95
CA THR A 640 -61.16 13.90 -22.93
C THR A 640 -60.51 15.26 -22.64
N MET A 641 -59.25 15.42 -23.05
CA MET A 641 -58.71 16.48 -23.94
C MET A 641 -57.17 16.37 -23.91
N LYS A 642 -56.47 16.07 -25.02
CA LYS A 642 -56.11 16.95 -26.15
C LYS A 642 -55.30 18.20 -25.76
N GLY A 643 -54.06 18.22 -26.24
CA GLY A 643 -53.02 19.22 -26.05
C GLY A 643 -51.73 18.64 -26.63
#